data_AF-A0A286A144-F1
#
_entry.id   AF-A0A286A144-F1
#
_cell.length_a   1.000
_cell.length_b   1.000
_cell.length_c   1.000
_cell.angle_alpha   90.00
_cell.angle_beta   90.00
_cell.angle_gamma   90.00
#
_symmetry.space_group_name_H-M   'P 1'
#
loop_
_entity.id
_entity.type
_entity.pdbx_description
1 polymer ?
#
loop_
_entity_poly.entity_id
_entity_poly.type
_entity_poly.pdbx_seq_one_letter_code
_entity_poly.pdbx_strand_id
1 'polypeptide(L)'
;MRNNLYKLFGNVFPAIAVVSLILAACSSEKVAGGASGDAGVVAIKDLDVAGLAQKGPFVKGSEVTVQGLDCKTMEFTEEKFTGKVKSNKGDFGVDDVNLSASCALFEVSGYYLNEFTGEKSSNKLTLHAISDLSDRKSVNINVLTELEYERVMNLVSKEKMSFADAKMQAEKEVLASLGIMDLFESFEGMSIYEKGDGNSTLLATSVLLQSDLNAEELTDRIDAIASSITKTGEWNDEKTKTKMADWASAAKDDGKFETVRDNLEKWSGSDEIPAFEEVVEEFGTAQKIPEGWSWNVPKEARLNPNIKYDSMVDPRDKKVYKVVKIEVPDSNYSQVWMAENLNYADSVKTPSLKGRNWCYNNDEKNCKVGGRYYSWAAAIDSVALANDSKEPLVCGYGKKCGLDRAVQGICPDGWHLPSIYEWGLLSVALGTGGVAGEPLKALTGWDYAGTPDNNGTDLYGFAALPTGRKISATSWQKVGSDVYYWSATEYSADQGRYLNINNIYTNSYTYQNSKSYGQSVRCVKGDPSTAPVRPSSSSSDTEGWSWDVPKEARLNPKIKYDSMVDPRDKQVYKVVKIDVPDTNYSQVWMAENLNYADSVKTPSLKGRNWCYNNDEKNCNVGGRYYTWAAAIDSVALANDPKEPLDCGYGKTCGLNHSVQGICPDGWHLPTLREWSLLCEAIGDYSTCGKPLKALSGWDYAGTPNNNGTDKYGFASLPTGRRLSATSWEKVGSDVYYWSATEYSADDGRYFNINNIYTQTYTYQNYKYYGQSVRCVKGDPSTAPVRPSN
;
A
#
# COMPACT_ATOMS: atom_id res chain seq x y z
N MET A 1 -48.06 32.99 -37.82
CA MET A 1 -49.01 31.85 -37.99
C MET A 1 -48.83 30.96 -36.76
N ARG A 2 -49.82 30.62 -35.92
CA ARG A 2 -51.23 31.00 -35.75
C ARG A 2 -51.51 31.14 -34.23
N ASN A 3 -52.21 32.21 -33.81
CA ASN A 3 -53.44 32.25 -32.99
C ASN A 3 -53.76 31.06 -32.02
N ASN A 4 -54.34 31.24 -30.82
CA ASN A 4 -55.09 32.39 -30.27
C ASN A 4 -55.50 32.27 -28.78
N LEU A 5 -55.83 33.42 -28.14
CA LEU A 5 -56.85 33.65 -27.06
C LEU A 5 -56.63 33.04 -25.64
N TYR A 6 -57.15 33.58 -24.52
CA TYR A 6 -58.17 34.62 -24.26
C TYR A 6 -57.84 35.57 -23.07
N LYS A 7 -58.56 36.71 -23.01
CA LYS A 7 -58.72 37.64 -21.84
C LYS A 7 -59.96 37.23 -21.00
N LEU A 8 -60.35 37.79 -19.84
CA LEU A 8 -60.01 39.02 -19.06
C LEU A 8 -60.60 38.86 -17.62
N PHE A 9 -60.10 39.56 -16.59
CA PHE A 9 -60.83 40.34 -15.54
C PHE A 9 -59.98 40.55 -14.27
N GLY A 10 -60.25 41.63 -13.51
CA GLY A 10 -59.63 41.87 -12.19
C GLY A 10 -60.31 43.00 -11.41
N ASN A 11 -60.03 43.11 -10.10
CA ASN A 11 -59.86 44.38 -9.35
C ASN A 11 -59.66 44.23 -7.82
N VAL A 12 -58.73 45.05 -7.28
CA VAL A 12 -58.77 45.79 -5.99
C VAL A 12 -58.44 45.10 -4.64
N PHE A 13 -57.20 45.37 -4.16
CA PHE A 13 -56.73 45.76 -2.80
C PHE A 13 -57.07 44.94 -1.52
N PRO A 14 -56.26 45.04 -0.43
CA PRO A 14 -54.81 44.77 -0.34
C PRO A 14 -54.42 43.90 0.90
N ALA A 15 -53.26 43.24 0.86
CA ALA A 15 -52.65 42.66 2.06
C ALA A 15 -51.13 42.86 2.05
N ILE A 16 -50.59 43.28 3.18
CA ILE A 16 -49.16 43.55 3.38
C ILE A 16 -48.43 42.21 3.52
N ALA A 17 -47.50 41.93 2.61
CA ALA A 17 -46.55 40.83 2.73
C ALA A 17 -45.13 41.39 2.60
N VAL A 18 -44.34 41.26 3.66
CA VAL A 18 -42.91 41.55 3.65
C VAL A 18 -42.23 40.47 2.80
N VAL A 19 -41.64 40.87 1.68
CA VAL A 19 -40.95 39.94 0.77
C VAL A 19 -39.59 39.59 1.36
N SER A 20 -39.50 38.41 1.97
CA SER A 20 -38.22 37.76 2.23
C SER A 20 -37.57 37.41 0.89
N LEU A 21 -36.47 38.10 0.56
CA LEU A 21 -35.66 37.83 -0.63
C LEU A 21 -34.87 36.53 -0.44
N ILE A 22 -35.51 35.40 -0.77
CA ILE A 22 -34.81 34.13 -0.96
C ILE A 22 -34.03 34.21 -2.27
N LEU A 23 -32.73 34.52 -2.17
CA LEU A 23 -31.80 34.36 -3.29
C LEU A 23 -31.44 32.88 -3.43
N ALA A 24 -32.25 32.15 -4.20
CA ALA A 24 -31.90 30.83 -4.67
C ALA A 24 -30.73 30.91 -5.67
N ALA A 25 -29.50 30.83 -5.16
CA ALA A 25 -28.29 30.68 -5.96
C ALA A 25 -28.03 29.19 -6.22
N CYS A 26 -28.49 28.67 -7.35
CA CYS A 26 -28.02 27.38 -7.84
C CYS A 26 -26.53 27.49 -8.20
N SER A 27 -25.63 26.95 -7.37
CA SER A 27 -24.24 26.73 -7.77
C SER A 27 -24.12 25.37 -8.44
N SER A 28 -23.52 25.38 -9.64
CA SER A 28 -23.17 24.18 -10.40
C SER A 28 -21.85 23.61 -9.89
N GLU A 29 -21.64 22.30 -10.12
CA GLU A 29 -20.43 21.56 -9.77
C GLU A 29 -19.13 22.32 -10.05
N LYS A 30 -18.55 22.89 -8.99
CA LYS A 30 -17.13 23.16 -8.86
C LYS A 30 -16.72 22.87 -7.44
N VAL A 31 -15.97 21.78 -7.24
CA VAL A 31 -15.23 21.56 -6.00
C VAL A 31 -14.29 22.75 -5.82
N ALA A 32 -14.41 23.44 -4.69
CA ALA A 32 -13.54 24.56 -4.32
C ALA A 32 -12.15 24.02 -3.94
N GLY A 33 -11.34 23.71 -4.96
CA GLY A 33 -9.96 23.27 -4.85
C GLY A 33 -9.11 24.07 -5.82
N GLY A 34 -8.92 25.36 -5.52
CA GLY A 34 -8.52 26.37 -6.52
C GLY A 34 -7.56 27.44 -6.00
N ALA A 35 -6.54 27.05 -5.24
CA ALA A 35 -5.37 27.91 -4.99
C ALA A 35 -4.11 27.22 -5.55
N SER A 36 -3.70 27.61 -6.75
CA SER A 36 -2.33 27.35 -7.20
C SER A 36 -1.38 28.08 -6.27
N GLY A 37 -0.27 27.44 -5.88
CA GLY A 37 0.76 28.08 -5.07
C GLY A 37 1.25 29.41 -5.67
N ASP A 38 1.65 30.31 -4.78
CA ASP A 38 2.21 31.64 -5.02
C ASP A 38 1.22 32.80 -5.20
N ALA A 39 0.54 33.13 -4.09
CA ALA A 39 0.17 34.51 -3.76
C ALA A 39 0.60 34.80 -2.32
N GLY A 40 1.29 35.93 -2.10
CA GLY A 40 1.59 36.42 -0.76
C GLY A 40 0.48 37.34 -0.24
N VAL A 41 0.19 37.25 1.06
CA VAL A 41 -0.44 38.30 1.89
C VAL A 41 -1.61 39.03 1.19
N VAL A 42 -2.75 38.34 1.08
CA VAL A 42 -4.00 38.99 0.68
C VAL A 42 -4.57 39.73 1.89
N ALA A 43 -4.51 41.06 1.86
CA ALA A 43 -5.09 41.88 2.92
C ALA A 43 -6.62 41.94 2.81
N ILE A 44 -7.32 41.74 3.92
CA ILE A 44 -8.78 41.87 4.04
C ILE A 44 -9.11 43.34 4.33
N LYS A 45 -10.13 43.88 3.67
CA LYS A 45 -10.58 45.26 3.86
C LYS A 45 -12.10 45.34 3.90
N ASP A 46 -12.60 46.12 4.86
CA ASP A 46 -14.01 46.48 5.02
C ASP A 46 -14.95 45.27 4.88
N LEU A 47 -14.57 44.16 5.53
CA LEU A 47 -15.29 42.88 5.44
C LEU A 47 -16.20 42.70 6.66
N ASP A 48 -17.51 42.70 6.43
CA ASP A 48 -18.46 42.22 7.43
C ASP A 48 -18.41 40.68 7.49
N VAL A 49 -18.08 40.13 8.66
CA VAL A 49 -18.07 38.68 8.91
C VAL A 49 -19.16 38.30 9.90
N ALA A 50 -19.92 37.26 9.59
CA ALA A 50 -20.97 36.70 10.45
C ALA A 50 -20.70 35.23 10.81
N GLY A 51 -21.50 34.66 11.69
CA GLY A 51 -21.42 33.25 12.03
C GLY A 51 -22.30 32.86 13.22
N LEU A 52 -22.20 31.59 13.60
CA LEU A 52 -22.85 31.00 14.77
C LEU A 52 -21.78 30.52 15.77
N ALA A 53 -21.98 30.81 17.05
CA ALA A 53 -21.16 30.31 18.16
C ALA A 53 -21.89 29.18 18.90
N GLN A 54 -21.37 27.95 18.83
CA GLN A 54 -22.12 26.73 19.15
C GLN A 54 -21.30 25.63 19.88
N LYS A 55 -21.56 25.50 21.18
CA LYS A 55 -21.54 24.24 21.95
C LYS A 55 -22.98 23.72 21.95
N GLY A 56 -23.78 24.18 22.90
CA GLY A 56 -25.10 24.72 22.58
C GLY A 56 -24.96 26.19 22.15
N PRO A 57 -26.05 26.90 21.78
CA PRO A 57 -25.93 28.29 21.36
C PRO A 57 -25.35 29.16 22.48
N PHE A 58 -24.33 29.96 22.15
CA PHE A 58 -23.85 30.99 23.06
C PHE A 58 -24.95 32.05 23.29
N VAL A 59 -25.07 32.54 24.52
CA VAL A 59 -26.13 33.49 24.88
C VAL A 59 -25.79 34.90 24.39
N LYS A 60 -26.84 35.70 24.17
CA LYS A 60 -26.74 37.10 23.77
C LYS A 60 -25.79 37.89 24.67
N GLY A 61 -24.88 38.63 24.06
CA GLY A 61 -23.89 39.47 24.73
C GLY A 61 -22.59 38.75 25.09
N SER A 62 -22.44 37.46 24.78
CA SER A 62 -21.13 36.79 24.74
C SER A 62 -20.19 37.52 23.78
N GLU A 63 -18.92 37.62 24.14
CA GLU A 63 -17.92 38.38 23.39
C GLU A 63 -17.36 37.53 22.26
N VAL A 64 -17.20 38.12 21.07
CA VAL A 64 -16.56 37.49 19.92
C VAL A 64 -15.43 38.39 19.45
N THR A 65 -14.25 37.85 19.22
CA THR A 65 -13.12 38.61 18.68
C THR A 65 -12.57 37.96 17.41
N VAL A 66 -12.05 38.80 16.51
CA VAL A 66 -11.41 38.40 15.26
C VAL A 66 -10.04 39.05 15.22
N GLN A 67 -8.98 38.25 15.19
CA GLN A 67 -7.60 38.72 15.17
C GLN A 67 -6.86 38.15 13.96
N GLY A 68 -6.10 39.00 13.27
CA GLY A 68 -5.34 38.59 12.09
C GLY A 68 -4.20 37.62 12.42
N LEU A 69 -3.89 36.76 11.45
CA LEU A 69 -2.90 35.69 11.58
C LEU A 69 -2.16 35.50 10.24
N ASP A 70 -0.83 35.41 10.25
CA ASP A 70 -0.09 35.05 9.03
C ASP A 70 -0.31 33.57 8.68
N CYS A 71 -0.91 33.29 7.52
CA CYS A 71 -1.24 31.94 7.06
C CYS A 71 -0.03 30.98 6.89
N LYS A 72 1.22 31.46 6.94
CA LYS A 72 2.44 30.67 6.74
C LYS A 72 3.24 30.47 8.03
N THR A 73 3.16 31.41 8.98
CA THR A 73 3.90 31.32 10.25
C THR A 73 3.00 31.02 11.46
N MET A 74 1.69 31.31 11.36
CA MET A 74 0.75 31.40 12.47
C MET A 74 1.16 32.42 13.54
N GLU A 75 1.87 33.47 13.14
CA GLU A 75 2.15 34.62 14.01
C GLU A 75 0.94 35.58 13.97
N PHE A 76 0.51 36.02 15.15
CA PHE A 76 -0.59 36.97 15.30
C PHE A 76 -0.19 38.35 14.80
N THR A 77 -1.12 39.01 14.11
CA THR A 77 -0.98 40.41 13.72
C THR A 77 -1.60 41.33 14.81
N GLU A 78 -1.36 42.64 14.71
CA GLU A 78 -1.82 43.61 15.72
C GLU A 78 -3.32 43.97 15.59
N GLU A 79 -3.93 43.69 14.44
CA GLU A 79 -5.33 44.02 14.16
C GLU A 79 -6.27 43.03 14.86
N LYS A 80 -7.03 43.52 15.84
CA LYS A 80 -8.07 42.78 16.56
C LYS A 80 -9.38 43.56 16.58
N PHE A 81 -10.46 42.90 16.19
CA PHE A 81 -11.83 43.42 16.15
C PHE A 81 -12.70 42.67 17.17
N THR A 82 -13.73 43.34 17.68
CA THR A 82 -14.64 42.77 18.69
C THR A 82 -16.09 42.98 18.27
N GLY A 83 -16.84 41.88 18.19
CA GLY A 83 -18.30 41.89 18.11
C GLY A 83 -18.92 41.18 19.32
N LYS A 84 -20.22 40.91 19.23
CA LYS A 84 -20.97 40.18 20.26
C LYS A 84 -22.00 39.27 19.63
N VAL A 85 -22.34 38.20 20.34
CA VAL A 85 -23.48 37.35 20.03
C VAL A 85 -24.78 38.18 20.16
N LYS A 86 -25.53 38.28 19.05
CA LYS A 86 -26.65 39.19 18.81
C LYS A 86 -27.98 38.64 19.37
N SER A 87 -28.17 37.31 19.39
CA SER A 87 -29.32 36.63 20.01
C SER A 87 -28.95 35.35 20.76
N ASN A 88 -29.90 34.71 21.45
CA ASN A 88 -29.68 33.43 22.15
C ASN A 88 -29.63 32.20 21.21
N LYS A 89 -29.50 32.42 19.88
CA LYS A 89 -29.22 31.37 18.89
C LYS A 89 -27.72 31.23 18.56
N GLY A 90 -26.85 32.00 19.23
CA GLY A 90 -25.42 32.00 18.95
C GLY A 90 -24.99 32.87 17.77
N ASP A 91 -25.92 33.52 17.05
CA ASP A 91 -25.62 34.37 15.90
C ASP A 91 -24.79 35.59 16.30
N PHE A 92 -23.70 35.85 15.58
CA PHE A 92 -22.86 37.02 15.77
C PHE A 92 -22.56 37.72 14.44
N GLY A 93 -21.97 38.91 14.54
CA GLY A 93 -21.29 39.53 13.42
C GLY A 93 -20.29 40.57 13.91
N VAL A 94 -19.25 40.76 13.13
CA VAL A 94 -18.17 41.72 13.34
C VAL A 94 -18.06 42.52 12.05
N ASP A 95 -18.37 43.81 12.15
CA ASP A 95 -18.50 44.72 11.02
C ASP A 95 -17.14 45.41 10.75
N ASP A 96 -16.90 45.87 9.52
CA ASP A 96 -15.69 46.63 9.11
C ASP A 96 -14.32 45.94 9.37
N VAL A 97 -14.23 44.60 9.31
CA VAL A 97 -12.97 43.86 9.56
C VAL A 97 -11.90 44.20 8.51
N ASN A 98 -10.73 44.64 8.99
CA ASN A 98 -9.59 45.07 8.19
C ASN A 98 -8.30 44.40 8.70
N LEU A 99 -7.72 43.47 7.94
CA LEU A 99 -6.57 42.65 8.35
C LEU A 99 -5.44 42.72 7.32
N SER A 100 -4.19 42.76 7.79
CA SER A 100 -3.01 42.68 6.93
C SER A 100 -2.82 41.31 6.25
N ALA A 101 -3.40 40.24 6.80
CA ALA A 101 -3.39 38.88 6.24
C ALA A 101 -4.82 38.33 6.07
N SER A 102 -4.97 37.25 5.28
CA SER A 102 -6.29 36.66 4.99
C SER A 102 -6.76 35.66 6.04
N CYS A 103 -5.84 35.02 6.77
CA CYS A 103 -6.20 34.15 7.87
C CYS A 103 -6.52 34.97 9.13
N ALA A 104 -7.51 34.50 9.89
CA ALA A 104 -7.88 35.08 11.16
C ALA A 104 -8.21 34.01 12.20
N LEU A 105 -7.85 34.27 13.45
CA LEU A 105 -8.38 33.58 14.62
C LEU A 105 -9.70 34.24 15.04
N PHE A 106 -10.74 33.45 15.12
CA PHE A 106 -12.01 33.77 15.75
C PHE A 106 -12.01 33.17 17.15
N GLU A 107 -12.45 33.94 18.14
CA GLU A 107 -12.56 33.54 19.54
C GLU A 107 -13.94 33.97 20.06
N VAL A 108 -14.71 33.07 20.64
CA VAL A 108 -15.92 33.40 21.41
C VAL A 108 -15.71 33.07 22.88
N SER A 109 -16.00 34.00 23.78
CA SER A 109 -15.97 33.75 25.22
C SER A 109 -17.26 34.22 25.90
N GLY A 110 -17.94 33.30 26.57
CA GLY A 110 -19.25 33.58 27.15
C GLY A 110 -19.95 32.37 27.75
N TYR A 111 -21.23 32.55 28.02
CA TYR A 111 -22.07 31.47 28.55
C TYR A 111 -22.85 30.83 27.40
N TYR A 112 -23.15 29.55 27.50
CA TYR A 112 -23.93 28.80 26.50
C TYR A 112 -25.21 28.24 27.13
N LEU A 113 -26.17 27.82 26.30
CA LEU A 113 -27.31 27.02 26.77
C LEU A 113 -26.94 25.53 26.71
N ASN A 114 -27.08 24.82 27.82
CA ASN A 114 -26.81 23.38 27.91
C ASN A 114 -27.95 22.60 27.22
N GLU A 115 -27.57 21.71 26.30
CA GLU A 115 -28.46 20.99 25.41
C GLU A 115 -29.42 20.04 26.15
N PHE A 116 -29.01 19.48 27.29
CA PHE A 116 -29.85 18.59 28.10
C PHE A 116 -30.76 19.34 29.08
N THR A 117 -30.26 20.37 29.77
CA THR A 117 -31.05 21.05 30.81
C THR A 117 -31.94 22.16 30.25
N GLY A 118 -31.62 22.68 29.07
CA GLY A 118 -32.24 23.87 28.52
C GLY A 118 -31.79 25.18 29.19
N GLU A 119 -30.92 25.10 30.20
CA GLU A 119 -30.50 26.22 31.05
C GLU A 119 -29.17 26.83 30.63
N LYS A 120 -28.92 28.06 31.10
CA LYS A 120 -27.65 28.77 30.88
C LYS A 120 -26.54 28.15 31.75
N SER A 121 -25.36 27.96 31.18
CA SER A 121 -24.17 27.45 31.87
C SER A 121 -23.80 28.26 33.12
N SER A 122 -23.28 27.58 34.15
CA SER A 122 -22.80 28.20 35.39
C SER A 122 -21.50 29.00 35.19
N ASN A 123 -20.59 28.46 34.38
CA ASN A 123 -19.31 29.05 34.02
C ASN A 123 -19.31 29.48 32.54
N LYS A 124 -18.34 30.34 32.18
CA LYS A 124 -18.05 30.66 30.78
C LYS A 124 -17.28 29.51 30.13
N LEU A 125 -17.48 29.34 28.83
CA LEU A 125 -16.64 28.56 27.93
C LEU A 125 -15.99 29.54 26.94
N THR A 126 -14.78 29.22 26.47
CA THR A 126 -14.15 29.87 25.32
C THR A 126 -13.98 28.83 24.22
N LEU A 127 -14.24 29.22 22.96
CA LEU A 127 -14.00 28.38 21.78
C LEU A 127 -13.35 29.22 20.68
N HIS A 128 -12.57 28.57 19.83
CA HIS A 128 -11.78 29.16 18.76
C HIS A 128 -12.12 28.56 17.39
N ALA A 129 -11.79 29.28 16.32
CA ALA A 129 -11.72 28.78 14.95
C ALA A 129 -10.66 29.55 14.16
N ILE A 130 -9.86 28.89 13.31
CA ILE A 130 -8.96 29.58 12.37
C ILE A 130 -9.49 29.38 10.95
N SER A 131 -9.64 30.48 10.22
CA SER A 131 -10.20 30.46 8.87
C SER A 131 -9.49 31.43 7.93
N ASP A 132 -9.41 31.08 6.65
CA ASP A 132 -8.95 31.98 5.57
C ASP A 132 -10.16 32.73 5.01
N LEU A 133 -10.15 34.06 5.12
CA LEU A 133 -11.24 34.96 4.73
C LEU A 133 -11.17 35.40 3.27
N SER A 134 -10.26 34.83 2.47
CA SER A 134 -10.08 35.18 1.04
C SER A 134 -11.35 34.98 0.20
N ASP A 135 -12.19 33.98 0.52
CA ASP A 135 -13.38 33.61 -0.26
C ASP A 135 -14.67 33.42 0.56
N ARG A 136 -14.64 33.63 1.88
CA ARG A 136 -15.78 33.43 2.79
C ARG A 136 -16.16 34.69 3.59
N LYS A 137 -17.44 34.76 3.97
CA LYS A 137 -18.02 35.81 4.85
C LYS A 137 -18.72 35.27 6.09
N SER A 138 -18.74 33.95 6.24
CA SER A 138 -19.33 33.25 7.37
C SER A 138 -18.28 32.34 7.97
N VAL A 139 -18.14 32.38 9.30
CA VAL A 139 -17.25 31.51 10.07
C VAL A 139 -17.97 31.13 11.36
N ASN A 140 -18.42 29.89 11.47
CA ASN A 140 -18.99 29.37 12.71
C ASN A 140 -17.86 28.96 13.66
N ILE A 141 -18.08 29.17 14.96
CA ILE A 141 -17.15 28.82 16.03
C ILE A 141 -17.83 27.75 16.88
N ASN A 142 -17.26 26.55 16.95
CA ASN A 142 -17.92 25.41 17.57
C ASN A 142 -16.94 24.44 18.22
N VAL A 143 -17.43 23.33 18.80
CA VAL A 143 -16.56 22.36 19.49
C VAL A 143 -15.56 21.66 18.57
N LEU A 144 -15.88 21.44 17.29
CA LEU A 144 -14.96 20.83 16.35
C LEU A 144 -13.86 21.83 15.94
N THR A 145 -14.20 23.11 15.76
CA THR A 145 -13.20 24.16 15.48
C THR A 145 -12.25 24.40 16.66
N GLU A 146 -12.69 24.17 17.90
CA GLU A 146 -11.82 24.19 19.08
C GLU A 146 -10.85 23.00 19.10
N LEU A 147 -11.33 21.78 18.81
CA LEU A 147 -10.48 20.58 18.83
C LEU A 147 -9.41 20.58 17.73
N GLU A 148 -9.63 21.25 16.60
CA GLU A 148 -8.61 21.41 15.54
C GLU A 148 -7.65 22.57 15.80
N TYR A 149 -8.04 23.59 16.59
CA TYR A 149 -7.40 24.91 16.64
C TYR A 149 -5.89 24.82 16.86
N GLU A 150 -5.46 24.22 17.98
CA GLU A 150 -4.05 24.06 18.30
C GLU A 150 -3.32 23.12 17.32
N ARG A 151 -4.02 22.15 16.72
CA ARG A 151 -3.42 21.20 15.76
C ARG A 151 -3.08 21.89 14.45
N VAL A 152 -3.96 22.76 13.93
CA VAL A 152 -3.66 23.63 12.77
C VAL A 152 -2.47 24.55 13.07
N MET A 153 -2.46 25.20 14.24
CA MET A 153 -1.33 26.03 14.68
C MET A 153 -0.01 25.24 14.72
N ASN A 154 -0.04 23.98 15.16
CA ASN A 154 1.14 23.10 15.21
C ASN A 154 1.63 22.70 13.81
N LEU A 155 0.73 22.19 12.96
CA LEU A 155 1.02 21.73 11.60
C LEU A 155 1.67 22.83 10.74
N VAL A 156 1.14 24.05 10.79
CA VAL A 156 1.74 25.17 10.04
C VAL A 156 3.02 25.67 10.72
N SER A 157 2.98 26.02 12.01
CA SER A 157 4.11 26.71 12.65
C SER A 157 5.32 25.80 12.92
N LYS A 158 5.12 24.50 13.18
CA LYS A 158 6.18 23.52 13.51
C LYS A 158 6.48 22.59 12.34
N GLU A 159 5.47 21.95 11.76
CA GLU A 159 5.65 20.97 10.68
C GLU A 159 5.79 21.62 9.29
N LYS A 160 5.58 22.94 9.18
CA LYS A 160 5.74 23.75 7.95
C LYS A 160 4.79 23.37 6.82
N MET A 161 3.62 22.86 7.20
CA MET A 161 2.52 22.55 6.29
C MET A 161 1.86 23.83 5.74
N SER A 162 1.21 23.74 4.58
CA SER A 162 0.36 24.85 4.09
C SER A 162 -0.90 24.96 4.96
N PHE A 163 -1.48 26.15 5.11
CA PHE A 163 -2.70 26.33 5.91
C PHE A 163 -3.86 25.44 5.45
N ALA A 164 -4.06 25.31 4.13
CA ALA A 164 -5.13 24.48 3.57
C ALA A 164 -4.93 22.97 3.81
N ASP A 165 -3.69 22.48 3.66
CA ASP A 165 -3.37 21.08 3.97
C ASP A 165 -3.46 20.82 5.47
N ALA A 166 -3.05 21.79 6.31
CA ALA A 166 -3.09 21.70 7.76
C ALA A 166 -4.52 21.66 8.30
N LYS A 167 -5.44 22.49 7.78
CA LYS A 167 -6.88 22.41 8.09
C LYS A 167 -7.45 21.05 7.71
N MET A 168 -7.24 20.61 6.47
CA MET A 168 -7.74 19.30 6.00
C MET A 168 -7.20 18.13 6.83
N GLN A 169 -5.94 18.20 7.26
CA GLN A 169 -5.35 17.17 8.12
C GLN A 169 -5.90 17.23 9.55
N ALA A 170 -6.00 18.41 10.17
CA ALA A 170 -6.54 18.57 11.51
C ALA A 170 -8.02 18.14 11.59
N GLU A 171 -8.85 18.52 10.62
CA GLU A 171 -10.26 18.09 10.53
C GLU A 171 -10.37 16.55 10.47
N LYS A 172 -9.55 15.91 9.62
CA LYS A 172 -9.47 14.45 9.50
C LYS A 172 -9.01 13.79 10.81
N GLU A 173 -8.00 14.33 11.47
CA GLU A 173 -7.43 13.81 12.72
C GLU A 173 -8.40 13.94 13.91
N VAL A 174 -9.13 15.06 14.01
CA VAL A 174 -10.19 15.28 15.00
C VAL A 174 -11.34 14.28 14.80
N LEU A 175 -11.84 14.12 13.57
CA LEU A 175 -12.91 13.15 13.28
C LEU A 175 -12.44 11.72 13.57
N ALA A 176 -11.24 11.33 13.11
CA ALA A 176 -10.69 10.00 13.36
C ALA A 176 -10.48 9.72 14.86
N SER A 177 -10.06 10.72 15.63
CA SER A 177 -9.94 10.65 17.10
C SER A 177 -11.29 10.40 17.79
N LEU A 178 -12.39 10.84 17.19
CA LEU A 178 -13.78 10.59 17.61
C LEU A 178 -14.36 9.28 17.01
N GLY A 179 -13.59 8.51 16.24
CA GLY A 179 -14.05 7.29 15.58
C GLY A 179 -14.86 7.53 14.29
N ILE A 180 -14.93 8.78 13.82
CA ILE A 180 -15.69 9.22 12.64
C ILE A 180 -14.72 9.31 11.45
N MET A 181 -15.08 8.70 10.33
CA MET A 181 -14.13 8.45 9.22
C MET A 181 -14.57 9.01 7.87
N ASP A 182 -15.79 9.54 7.81
CA ASP A 182 -16.26 10.37 6.71
C ASP A 182 -15.76 11.80 6.89
N LEU A 183 -15.38 12.43 5.77
CA LEU A 183 -15.00 13.84 5.71
C LEU A 183 -16.18 14.64 5.14
N PHE A 184 -16.50 15.75 5.79
CA PHE A 184 -17.65 16.60 5.48
C PHE A 184 -17.18 17.95 4.88
N GLU A 185 -18.06 18.96 4.92
CA GLU A 185 -17.66 20.36 4.77
C GLU A 185 -16.75 20.83 5.92
N SER A 186 -16.06 21.97 5.77
CA SER A 186 -15.16 22.48 6.80
C SER A 186 -15.91 22.78 8.10
N PHE A 187 -15.28 22.60 9.26
CA PHE A 187 -15.95 22.75 10.56
C PHE A 187 -16.58 24.14 10.77
N GLU A 188 -16.02 25.21 10.20
CA GLU A 188 -16.56 26.57 10.28
C GLU A 188 -17.84 26.79 9.44
N GLY A 189 -18.25 25.80 8.63
CA GLY A 189 -19.53 25.80 7.91
C GLY A 189 -20.68 25.16 8.69
N MET A 190 -20.38 24.31 9.68
CA MET A 190 -21.37 23.44 10.34
C MET A 190 -22.24 24.20 11.35
N SER A 191 -23.48 23.72 11.52
CA SER A 191 -24.54 24.31 12.35
C SER A 191 -25.38 23.24 13.05
N ILE A 192 -25.53 23.32 14.37
CA ILE A 192 -26.39 22.39 15.16
C ILE A 192 -27.90 22.53 14.88
N TYR A 193 -28.30 23.40 13.96
CA TYR A 193 -29.68 23.68 13.58
C TYR A 193 -30.05 23.22 12.16
N GLU A 194 -29.10 22.64 11.43
CA GLU A 194 -29.27 22.28 10.02
C GLU A 194 -29.06 20.78 9.80
N LYS A 195 -29.77 20.21 8.82
CA LYS A 195 -29.60 18.81 8.43
C LYS A 195 -28.24 18.61 7.74
N GLY A 196 -27.74 17.39 7.76
CA GLY A 196 -26.50 16.98 7.08
C GLY A 196 -25.55 16.24 8.01
N ASP A 197 -24.74 15.34 7.46
CA ASP A 197 -23.96 14.37 8.24
C ASP A 197 -22.86 15.04 9.09
N GLY A 198 -22.27 16.14 8.58
CA GLY A 198 -21.38 17.02 9.34
C GLY A 198 -22.07 17.73 10.50
N ASN A 199 -23.29 18.22 10.28
CA ASN A 199 -24.10 18.88 11.31
C ASN A 199 -24.56 17.89 12.41
N SER A 200 -24.93 16.67 12.01
CA SER A 200 -25.16 15.54 12.93
C SER A 200 -23.90 15.21 13.74
N THR A 201 -22.74 15.19 13.10
CA THR A 201 -21.44 14.95 13.75
C THR A 201 -21.07 16.06 14.75
N LEU A 202 -21.26 17.33 14.39
CA LEU A 202 -21.02 18.46 15.29
C LEU A 202 -21.90 18.37 16.53
N LEU A 203 -23.21 18.16 16.35
CA LEU A 203 -24.14 18.06 17.47
C LEU A 203 -23.85 16.82 18.33
N ALA A 204 -23.58 15.66 17.72
CA ALA A 204 -23.20 14.44 18.44
C ALA A 204 -21.92 14.65 19.27
N THR A 205 -20.90 15.29 18.69
CA THR A 205 -19.66 15.65 19.40
C THR A 205 -19.95 16.55 20.59
N SER A 206 -20.79 17.57 20.41
CA SER A 206 -21.20 18.48 21.49
C SER A 206 -21.93 17.76 22.63
N VAL A 207 -22.85 16.86 22.29
CA VAL A 207 -23.63 16.02 23.21
C VAL A 207 -22.70 15.05 23.98
N LEU A 208 -21.81 14.35 23.27
CA LEU A 208 -20.81 13.44 23.84
C LEU A 208 -19.85 14.16 24.79
N LEU A 209 -19.31 15.32 24.38
CA LEU A 209 -18.41 16.12 25.22
C LEU A 209 -19.09 16.58 26.50
N GLN A 210 -20.37 16.98 26.45
CA GLN A 210 -21.12 17.38 27.63
C GLN A 210 -21.45 16.18 28.55
N SER A 211 -21.97 15.07 28.02
CA SER A 211 -22.48 13.96 28.85
C SER A 211 -23.36 14.49 30.02
N ASP A 212 -23.17 13.96 31.24
CA ASP A 212 -23.71 14.52 32.49
C ASP A 212 -22.75 15.49 33.21
N LEU A 213 -21.70 16.00 32.55
CA LEU A 213 -20.73 16.93 33.17
C LEU A 213 -21.33 18.30 33.41
N ASN A 214 -20.81 19.00 34.42
CA ASN A 214 -21.05 20.43 34.59
C ASN A 214 -20.14 21.30 33.67
N ALA A 215 -20.33 22.61 33.65
CA ALA A 215 -19.62 23.51 32.74
C ALA A 215 -18.09 23.62 33.00
N GLU A 216 -17.65 23.44 34.25
CA GLU A 216 -16.23 23.40 34.62
C GLU A 216 -15.58 22.11 34.09
N GLU A 217 -16.17 20.96 34.43
CA GLU A 217 -15.72 19.64 33.98
C GLU A 217 -15.73 19.48 32.45
N LEU A 218 -16.69 20.11 31.76
CA LEU A 218 -16.70 20.17 30.29
C LEU A 218 -15.46 20.90 29.76
N THR A 219 -15.10 22.04 30.37
CA THR A 219 -13.98 22.86 29.92
C THR A 219 -12.68 22.05 30.08
N ASP A 220 -12.46 21.47 31.27
CA ASP A 220 -11.34 20.56 31.52
C ASP A 220 -11.26 19.39 30.51
N ARG A 221 -12.42 18.83 30.11
CA ARG A 221 -12.49 17.76 29.10
C ARG A 221 -12.10 18.25 27.71
N ILE A 222 -12.61 19.40 27.26
CA ILE A 222 -12.28 19.96 25.94
C ILE A 222 -10.78 20.26 25.86
N ASP A 223 -10.24 20.97 26.86
CA ASP A 223 -8.83 21.34 26.94
C ASP A 223 -7.91 20.11 26.91
N ALA A 224 -8.28 19.04 27.63
CA ALA A 224 -7.52 17.79 27.68
C ALA A 224 -7.54 17.01 26.35
N ILE A 225 -8.67 17.01 25.64
CA ILE A 225 -8.80 16.34 24.32
C ILE A 225 -8.02 17.12 23.27
N ALA A 226 -8.21 18.44 23.18
CA ALA A 226 -7.46 19.32 22.29
C ALA A 226 -5.95 19.15 22.49
N SER A 227 -5.47 19.25 23.74
CA SER A 227 -4.07 19.07 24.11
C SER A 227 -3.47 17.71 23.70
N SER A 228 -4.27 16.64 23.65
CA SER A 228 -3.82 15.33 23.17
C SER A 228 -3.60 15.37 21.65
N ILE A 229 -4.55 15.94 20.91
CA ILE A 229 -4.54 15.98 19.44
C ILE A 229 -3.43 16.90 18.93
N THR A 230 -3.16 18.04 19.59
CA THR A 230 -2.22 19.11 19.16
C THR A 230 -0.90 18.64 18.56
N LYS A 231 -0.29 17.57 19.08
CA LYS A 231 1.06 17.12 18.67
C LYS A 231 1.10 15.94 17.69
N THR A 232 0.06 15.10 17.65
CA THR A 232 0.09 13.81 16.93
C THR A 232 -1.13 13.59 16.05
N GLY A 233 -2.18 14.41 16.16
CA GLY A 233 -3.48 14.13 15.56
C GLY A 233 -4.28 13.06 16.30
N GLU A 234 -3.79 12.58 17.44
CA GLU A 234 -4.38 11.43 18.16
C GLU A 234 -4.88 11.81 19.55
N TRP A 235 -6.16 11.56 19.80
CA TRP A 235 -6.69 11.49 21.16
C TRP A 235 -6.41 10.09 21.76
N ASN A 236 -5.50 10.01 22.74
CA ASN A 236 -5.04 8.72 23.30
C ASN A 236 -5.50 8.45 24.75
N ASP A 237 -6.55 9.15 25.24
CA ASP A 237 -7.17 8.86 26.55
C ASP A 237 -8.35 7.89 26.43
N GLU A 238 -8.01 6.60 26.35
CA GLU A 238 -8.99 5.50 26.33
C GLU A 238 -9.93 5.50 27.54
N LYS A 239 -9.50 6.02 28.71
CA LYS A 239 -10.35 6.06 29.90
C LYS A 239 -11.49 7.08 29.74
N THR A 240 -11.22 8.22 29.12
CA THR A 240 -12.28 9.21 28.84
C THR A 240 -13.15 8.77 27.66
N LYS A 241 -12.58 8.17 26.61
CA LYS A 241 -13.36 7.55 25.52
C LYS A 241 -14.33 6.47 26.05
N THR A 242 -13.87 5.55 26.88
CA THR A 242 -14.71 4.48 27.44
C THR A 242 -15.85 5.08 28.27
N LYS A 243 -15.58 6.08 29.12
CA LYS A 243 -16.65 6.78 29.87
C LYS A 243 -17.70 7.44 28.95
N MET A 244 -17.26 8.06 27.86
CA MET A 244 -18.16 8.69 26.89
C MET A 244 -18.96 7.65 26.10
N ALA A 245 -18.39 6.49 25.80
CA ALA A 245 -19.08 5.39 25.11
C ALA A 245 -20.07 4.64 26.03
N ASP A 246 -19.70 4.41 27.30
CA ASP A 246 -20.61 3.88 28.33
C ASP A 246 -21.81 4.82 28.53
N TRP A 247 -21.56 6.13 28.61
CA TRP A 247 -22.61 7.16 28.69
C TRP A 247 -23.49 7.16 27.43
N ALA A 248 -22.89 7.17 26.24
CA ALA A 248 -23.62 7.18 24.97
C ALA A 248 -24.53 5.94 24.81
N SER A 249 -24.06 4.78 25.27
CA SER A 249 -24.83 3.54 25.26
C SER A 249 -26.05 3.57 26.20
N ALA A 250 -26.00 4.34 27.30
CA ALA A 250 -27.10 4.50 28.24
C ALA A 250 -28.07 5.65 27.86
N ALA A 251 -27.57 6.70 27.20
CA ALA A 251 -28.31 7.94 26.94
C ALA A 251 -29.63 7.74 26.17
N LYS A 252 -29.70 6.71 25.32
CA LYS A 252 -30.91 6.30 24.58
C LYS A 252 -32.03 5.83 25.49
N ASP A 253 -31.73 4.96 26.45
CA ASP A 253 -32.73 4.37 27.36
C ASP A 253 -33.19 5.38 28.43
N ASP A 254 -32.35 6.37 28.73
CA ASP A 254 -32.62 7.46 29.68
C ASP A 254 -33.43 8.64 29.10
N GLY A 255 -33.82 8.60 27.81
CA GLY A 255 -34.60 9.67 27.16
C GLY A 255 -33.84 10.98 26.94
N LYS A 256 -32.51 10.92 26.91
CA LYS A 256 -31.64 12.10 26.79
C LYS A 256 -31.73 12.73 25.40
N PHE A 257 -31.91 11.93 24.36
CA PHE A 257 -31.91 12.39 22.97
C PHE A 257 -33.14 13.23 22.65
N GLU A 258 -34.32 12.78 23.08
CA GLU A 258 -35.58 13.53 23.00
C GLU A 258 -35.45 14.89 23.70
N THR A 259 -34.84 14.91 24.89
CA THR A 259 -34.62 16.14 25.66
C THR A 259 -33.74 17.15 24.91
N VAL A 260 -32.66 16.67 24.27
CA VAL A 260 -31.77 17.51 23.44
C VAL A 260 -32.50 18.05 22.21
N ARG A 261 -33.28 17.19 21.54
CA ARG A 261 -34.07 17.56 20.35
C ARG A 261 -35.13 18.60 20.69
N ASP A 262 -35.94 18.39 21.73
CA ASP A 262 -36.95 19.34 22.21
C ASP A 262 -36.36 20.73 22.51
N ASN A 263 -35.18 20.79 23.15
CA ASN A 263 -34.50 22.05 23.44
C ASN A 263 -34.02 22.75 22.16
N LEU A 264 -33.42 22.00 21.23
CA LEU A 264 -32.93 22.56 19.96
C LEU A 264 -34.05 23.06 19.06
N GLU A 265 -35.15 22.31 18.92
CA GLU A 265 -36.35 22.72 18.15
C GLU A 265 -36.95 24.02 18.72
N LYS A 266 -37.02 24.13 20.06
CA LYS A 266 -37.48 25.32 20.78
C LYS A 266 -36.57 26.54 20.58
N TRP A 267 -35.25 26.35 20.45
CA TRP A 267 -34.29 27.45 20.23
C TRP A 267 -34.20 27.86 18.76
N SER A 268 -34.16 26.90 17.84
CA SER A 268 -34.11 27.14 16.39
C SER A 268 -35.43 27.74 15.89
N GLY A 269 -36.57 27.25 16.40
CA GLY A 269 -37.89 27.47 15.83
C GLY A 269 -38.17 26.59 14.60
N SER A 270 -37.51 25.43 14.49
CA SER A 270 -37.53 24.52 13.34
C SER A 270 -37.43 23.06 13.81
N ASP A 271 -38.11 22.16 13.10
CA ASP A 271 -38.03 20.70 13.23
C ASP A 271 -36.85 20.09 12.43
N GLU A 272 -36.02 20.93 11.79
CA GLU A 272 -34.91 20.48 10.94
C GLU A 272 -33.61 20.16 11.72
N ILE A 273 -33.73 19.72 12.98
CA ILE A 273 -32.59 19.41 13.84
C ILE A 273 -31.82 18.16 13.32
N PRO A 274 -30.48 18.22 13.21
CA PRO A 274 -29.65 17.13 12.70
C PRO A 274 -29.89 15.78 13.40
N ALA A 275 -29.58 14.69 12.70
CA ALA A 275 -29.77 13.31 13.16
C ALA A 275 -28.54 12.83 13.96
N PHE A 276 -28.28 13.47 15.10
CA PHE A 276 -27.10 13.23 15.92
C PHE A 276 -27.16 11.89 16.68
N GLU A 277 -28.35 11.35 16.90
CA GLU A 277 -28.59 10.15 17.71
C GLU A 277 -27.85 8.92 17.16
N GLU A 278 -27.86 8.73 15.84
CA GLU A 278 -27.15 7.62 15.17
C GLU A 278 -25.64 7.71 15.41
N VAL A 279 -25.05 8.91 15.33
CA VAL A 279 -23.61 9.14 15.57
C VAL A 279 -23.23 8.94 17.04
N VAL A 280 -24.09 9.31 17.99
CA VAL A 280 -23.87 9.06 19.43
C VAL A 280 -23.97 7.56 19.73
N GLU A 281 -24.97 6.86 19.19
CA GLU A 281 -25.09 5.40 19.33
C GLU A 281 -23.91 4.67 18.68
N GLU A 282 -23.47 5.09 17.50
CA GLU A 282 -22.27 4.56 16.85
C GLU A 282 -21.03 4.75 17.73
N PHE A 283 -20.81 5.94 18.32
CA PHE A 283 -19.70 6.19 19.26
C PHE A 283 -19.72 5.23 20.46
N GLY A 284 -20.91 4.97 21.02
CA GLY A 284 -21.11 3.96 22.08
C GLY A 284 -20.65 2.55 21.69
N THR A 285 -20.77 2.21 20.40
CA THR A 285 -20.32 0.91 19.85
C THR A 285 -18.89 0.92 19.28
N ALA A 286 -18.36 2.10 18.90
CA ALA A 286 -17.12 2.26 18.13
C ALA A 286 -15.83 2.03 18.95
N GLN A 287 -15.91 2.11 20.28
CA GLN A 287 -14.78 1.85 21.21
C GLN A 287 -14.25 0.39 21.20
N LYS A 288 -14.70 -0.45 20.26
CA LYS A 288 -14.10 -1.74 19.94
C LYS A 288 -14.06 -1.93 18.42
N ILE A 289 -13.06 -1.34 17.74
CA ILE A 289 -12.48 -2.02 16.58
C ILE A 289 -11.93 -3.34 17.14
N PRO A 290 -12.53 -4.50 16.83
CA PRO A 290 -12.16 -5.73 17.53
C PRO A 290 -10.77 -6.18 17.08
N GLU A 291 -10.05 -6.84 17.98
CA GLU A 291 -8.83 -7.58 17.66
C GLU A 291 -9.16 -8.69 16.64
N GLY A 292 -9.04 -8.36 15.36
CA GLY A 292 -9.34 -9.24 14.24
C GLY A 292 -10.36 -8.70 13.23
N TRP A 293 -10.80 -9.58 12.34
CA TRP A 293 -11.69 -9.21 11.25
C TRP A 293 -13.16 -9.11 11.70
N SER A 294 -13.80 -7.99 11.37
CA SER A 294 -15.23 -7.77 11.59
C SER A 294 -15.83 -7.03 10.40
N TRP A 295 -16.98 -7.53 9.93
CA TRP A 295 -17.75 -6.93 8.85
C TRP A 295 -18.58 -5.71 9.30
N ASN A 296 -18.62 -5.42 10.61
CA ASN A 296 -19.28 -4.23 11.15
C ASN A 296 -18.34 -3.03 11.19
N VAL A 297 -17.03 -3.22 10.94
CA VAL A 297 -16.06 -2.12 10.84
C VAL A 297 -16.08 -1.59 9.40
N PRO A 298 -16.26 -0.27 9.18
CA PRO A 298 -16.22 0.33 7.84
C PRO A 298 -14.89 0.05 7.12
N LYS A 299 -14.89 0.09 5.79
CA LYS A 299 -13.65 -0.10 5.00
C LYS A 299 -12.70 1.09 5.15
N GLU A 300 -13.27 2.26 5.41
CA GLU A 300 -12.61 3.54 5.66
C GLU A 300 -11.66 3.42 6.88
N ALA A 301 -12.10 2.72 7.93
CA ALA A 301 -11.31 2.36 9.13
C ALA A 301 -10.08 1.48 8.86
N ARG A 302 -9.99 0.91 7.65
CA ARG A 302 -8.94 -0.03 7.25
C ARG A 302 -7.95 0.59 6.28
N LEU A 303 -8.17 1.84 5.84
CA LEU A 303 -7.22 2.62 5.06
C LEU A 303 -6.18 3.25 6.00
N ASN A 304 -4.91 3.25 5.58
CA ASN A 304 -3.84 3.89 6.36
C ASN A 304 -4.02 5.42 6.40
N PRO A 305 -4.25 6.05 7.57
CA PRO A 305 -4.50 7.49 7.65
C PRO A 305 -3.31 8.34 7.17
N ASN A 306 -2.10 7.79 7.19
CA ASN A 306 -0.87 8.45 6.74
C ASN A 306 -0.66 8.42 5.22
N ILE A 307 -1.52 7.74 4.46
CA ILE A 307 -1.43 7.67 3.00
C ILE A 307 -2.45 8.62 2.36
N LYS A 308 -1.99 9.38 1.35
CA LYS A 308 -2.87 10.16 0.48
C LYS A 308 -3.48 9.24 -0.58
N TYR A 309 -4.80 9.06 -0.48
CA TYR A 309 -5.59 8.34 -1.48
C TYR A 309 -6.26 9.31 -2.45
N ASP A 310 -6.14 9.02 -3.74
CA ASP A 310 -7.03 9.59 -4.74
C ASP A 310 -8.37 8.83 -4.76
N SER A 311 -9.33 9.32 -5.54
CA SER A 311 -10.61 8.63 -5.78
C SER A 311 -10.86 8.43 -7.28
N MET A 312 -11.55 7.34 -7.63
CA MET A 312 -12.17 7.15 -8.93
C MET A 312 -13.67 6.92 -8.80
N VAL A 313 -14.43 7.26 -9.84
CA VAL A 313 -15.87 6.93 -9.95
C VAL A 313 -16.01 5.85 -11.02
N ASP A 314 -16.61 4.71 -10.69
CA ASP A 314 -16.98 3.71 -11.70
C ASP A 314 -18.17 4.26 -12.51
N PRO A 315 -18.02 4.50 -13.82
CA PRO A 315 -19.06 5.17 -14.59
C PRO A 315 -20.34 4.32 -14.72
N ARG A 316 -20.26 3.00 -14.46
CA ARG A 316 -21.29 1.99 -14.74
C ARG A 316 -22.35 1.90 -13.63
N ASP A 317 -21.94 2.11 -12.38
CA ASP A 317 -22.79 2.07 -11.16
C ASP A 317 -22.66 3.33 -10.26
N LYS A 318 -21.79 4.28 -10.62
CA LYS A 318 -21.47 5.52 -9.88
C LYS A 318 -20.80 5.30 -8.53
N LYS A 319 -20.30 4.09 -8.24
CA LYS A 319 -19.57 3.84 -7.00
C LYS A 319 -18.21 4.53 -7.01
N VAL A 320 -17.93 5.26 -5.93
CA VAL A 320 -16.60 5.84 -5.66
C VAL A 320 -15.72 4.79 -5.01
N TYR A 321 -14.46 4.71 -5.45
CA TYR A 321 -13.43 3.86 -4.86
C TYR A 321 -12.17 4.68 -4.59
N LYS A 322 -11.54 4.46 -3.43
CA LYS A 322 -10.19 4.95 -3.14
C LYS A 322 -9.15 4.20 -3.97
N VAL A 323 -8.17 4.95 -4.47
CA VAL A 323 -7.06 4.44 -5.28
C VAL A 323 -5.75 5.06 -4.79
N VAL A 324 -4.66 4.36 -5.02
CA VAL A 324 -3.33 4.79 -4.58
C VAL A 324 -2.32 4.62 -5.71
N LYS A 325 -1.38 5.55 -5.81
CA LYS A 325 -0.21 5.40 -6.68
C LYS A 325 0.91 4.77 -5.85
N ILE A 326 1.22 3.50 -6.15
CA ILE A 326 2.32 2.78 -5.52
C ILE A 326 3.58 3.11 -6.30
N GLU A 327 4.44 3.92 -5.71
CA GLU A 327 5.81 4.19 -6.15
C GLU A 327 6.76 3.67 -5.08
N VAL A 328 7.71 2.81 -5.46
CA VAL A 328 8.69 2.28 -4.50
C VAL A 328 10.06 2.95 -4.76
N PRO A 329 10.61 3.72 -3.80
CA PRO A 329 11.93 4.33 -3.91
C PRO A 329 13.01 3.33 -4.34
N ASP A 330 14.00 3.82 -5.08
CA ASP A 330 15.11 3.05 -5.64
C ASP A 330 14.71 1.89 -6.59
N SER A 331 13.43 1.82 -7.00
CA SER A 331 12.92 0.96 -8.06
C SER A 331 12.33 1.79 -9.21
N ASN A 332 12.22 1.20 -10.41
CA ASN A 332 11.48 1.80 -11.54
C ASN A 332 9.97 1.48 -11.50
N TYR A 333 9.41 1.10 -10.35
CA TYR A 333 8.01 0.70 -10.22
C TYR A 333 7.12 1.89 -9.83
N SER A 334 6.15 2.21 -10.69
CA SER A 334 5.07 3.17 -10.46
C SER A 334 3.79 2.65 -11.12
N GLN A 335 2.79 2.25 -10.33
CA GLN A 335 1.46 1.87 -10.82
C GLN A 335 0.35 2.41 -9.93
N VAL A 336 -0.82 2.71 -10.51
CA VAL A 336 -2.01 3.11 -9.74
C VAL A 336 -2.92 1.91 -9.56
N TRP A 337 -3.20 1.58 -8.31
CA TRP A 337 -4.02 0.44 -7.88
C TRP A 337 -5.30 0.92 -7.20
N MET A 338 -6.37 0.15 -7.31
CA MET A 338 -7.48 0.29 -6.35
C MET A 338 -6.98 -0.08 -4.95
N ALA A 339 -7.24 0.79 -3.97
CA ALA A 339 -7.04 0.50 -2.54
C ALA A 339 -8.22 -0.32 -1.97
N GLU A 340 -9.36 -0.28 -2.65
CA GLU A 340 -10.55 -1.06 -2.32
C GLU A 340 -10.73 -2.28 -3.23
N ASN A 341 -11.53 -3.25 -2.76
CA ASN A 341 -11.96 -4.39 -3.58
C ASN A 341 -13.20 -4.01 -4.42
N LEU A 342 -13.23 -4.40 -5.69
CA LEU A 342 -14.32 -4.08 -6.61
C LEU A 342 -15.67 -4.64 -6.14
N ASN A 343 -16.74 -3.84 -6.23
CA ASN A 343 -18.11 -4.18 -5.80
C ASN A 343 -19.16 -3.90 -6.91
N TYR A 344 -18.82 -4.24 -8.16
CA TYR A 344 -19.71 -4.08 -9.31
C TYR A 344 -20.65 -5.30 -9.47
N ALA A 345 -21.94 -5.06 -9.70
CA ALA A 345 -22.99 -6.09 -9.57
C ALA A 345 -23.94 -6.25 -10.77
N ASP A 346 -23.90 -5.36 -11.75
CA ASP A 346 -24.92 -5.24 -12.81
C ASP A 346 -24.86 -6.41 -13.81
N SER A 347 -25.54 -7.50 -13.47
CA SER A 347 -25.63 -8.71 -14.31
C SER A 347 -26.54 -8.57 -15.54
N VAL A 348 -27.18 -7.40 -15.73
CA VAL A 348 -27.95 -7.08 -16.95
C VAL A 348 -27.01 -6.51 -18.01
N LYS A 349 -26.18 -5.53 -17.64
CA LYS A 349 -25.14 -4.97 -18.54
C LYS A 349 -23.95 -5.91 -18.71
N THR A 350 -23.59 -6.68 -17.68
CA THR A 350 -22.48 -7.64 -17.71
C THR A 350 -22.97 -9.06 -17.41
N PRO A 351 -23.45 -9.81 -18.42
CA PRO A 351 -24.00 -11.16 -18.25
C PRO A 351 -23.04 -12.17 -17.61
N SER A 352 -21.73 -11.89 -17.62
CA SER A 352 -20.72 -12.66 -16.88
C SER A 352 -20.93 -12.70 -15.38
N LEU A 353 -21.63 -11.72 -14.80
CA LEU A 353 -21.92 -11.66 -13.35
C LEU A 353 -23.11 -12.53 -12.93
N LYS A 354 -23.97 -12.98 -13.86
CA LYS A 354 -25.21 -13.69 -13.55
C LYS A 354 -24.94 -15.01 -12.83
N GLY A 355 -25.35 -15.08 -11.55
CA GLY A 355 -25.12 -16.22 -10.66
C GLY A 355 -23.65 -16.44 -10.27
N ARG A 356 -22.77 -15.47 -10.54
CA ARG A 356 -21.29 -15.62 -10.50
C ARG A 356 -20.56 -14.52 -9.73
N ASN A 357 -21.32 -13.69 -9.00
CA ASN A 357 -20.84 -12.71 -8.03
C ASN A 357 -21.62 -12.89 -6.71
N TRP A 358 -20.99 -12.61 -5.57
CA TRP A 358 -21.57 -12.83 -4.23
C TRP A 358 -21.03 -11.82 -3.20
N CYS A 359 -21.79 -11.63 -2.13
CA CYS A 359 -21.34 -11.04 -0.88
C CYS A 359 -21.01 -12.13 0.15
N TYR A 360 -20.25 -11.78 1.20
CA TYR A 360 -20.04 -12.71 2.31
C TYR A 360 -21.38 -13.03 2.99
N ASN A 361 -21.66 -14.32 3.24
CA ASN A 361 -22.94 -14.83 3.70
C ASN A 361 -24.19 -14.37 2.91
N ASN A 362 -24.00 -13.88 1.67
CA ASN A 362 -25.03 -13.25 0.83
C ASN A 362 -25.68 -11.98 1.42
N ASP A 363 -25.00 -11.27 2.34
CA ASP A 363 -25.45 -9.98 2.87
C ASP A 363 -24.75 -8.80 2.17
N GLU A 364 -25.52 -7.90 1.59
CA GLU A 364 -25.05 -6.70 0.89
C GLU A 364 -24.28 -5.72 1.80
N LYS A 365 -24.53 -5.72 3.12
CA LYS A 365 -23.72 -4.93 4.08
C LYS A 365 -22.24 -5.34 4.00
N ASN A 366 -21.97 -6.64 3.95
CA ASN A 366 -20.61 -7.16 3.86
C ASN A 366 -19.93 -6.77 2.54
N CYS A 367 -20.70 -6.66 1.45
CA CYS A 367 -20.19 -6.14 0.17
C CYS A 367 -19.78 -4.67 0.25
N LYS A 368 -20.47 -3.83 1.05
CA LYS A 368 -20.08 -2.43 1.22
C LYS A 368 -18.67 -2.31 1.81
N VAL A 369 -18.33 -3.19 2.76
CA VAL A 369 -17.02 -3.26 3.45
C VAL A 369 -15.95 -3.97 2.61
N GLY A 370 -16.07 -5.28 2.38
CA GLY A 370 -14.99 -6.09 1.79
C GLY A 370 -15.01 -6.20 0.26
N GLY A 371 -15.95 -5.55 -0.42
CA GLY A 371 -16.22 -5.73 -1.85
C GLY A 371 -16.90 -7.07 -2.17
N ARG A 372 -17.01 -7.39 -3.47
CA ARG A 372 -17.63 -8.65 -3.93
C ARG A 372 -16.61 -9.77 -4.15
N TYR A 373 -17.12 -10.99 -4.07
CA TYR A 373 -16.45 -12.18 -4.56
C TYR A 373 -16.99 -12.51 -5.96
N TYR A 374 -16.10 -12.77 -6.90
CA TYR A 374 -16.42 -13.16 -8.27
C TYR A 374 -15.86 -14.54 -8.56
N SER A 375 -16.54 -15.35 -9.36
CA SER A 375 -15.87 -16.49 -10.02
C SER A 375 -14.84 -16.00 -11.03
N TRP A 376 -13.84 -16.80 -11.39
CA TRP A 376 -12.84 -16.38 -12.38
C TRP A 376 -13.48 -16.03 -13.73
N ALA A 377 -14.50 -16.79 -14.15
CA ALA A 377 -15.27 -16.51 -15.36
C ALA A 377 -16.12 -15.22 -15.28
N ALA A 378 -16.48 -14.78 -14.08
CA ALA A 378 -16.99 -13.43 -13.88
C ALA A 378 -15.86 -12.41 -13.99
N ALA A 379 -14.75 -12.58 -13.25
CA ALA A 379 -13.65 -11.63 -13.17
C ALA A 379 -13.06 -11.23 -14.54
N ILE A 380 -12.86 -12.19 -15.45
CA ILE A 380 -12.34 -11.95 -16.82
C ILE A 380 -13.39 -11.44 -17.81
N ASP A 381 -14.65 -11.29 -17.40
CA ASP A 381 -15.83 -11.13 -18.26
C ASP A 381 -15.88 -12.17 -19.41
N SER A 382 -16.10 -13.43 -19.06
CA SER A 382 -16.07 -14.55 -20.03
C SER A 382 -17.06 -14.41 -21.19
N VAL A 383 -18.16 -13.67 -21.00
CA VAL A 383 -19.18 -13.42 -22.02
C VAL A 383 -18.74 -12.31 -22.99
N ALA A 384 -18.10 -11.25 -22.51
CA ALA A 384 -17.48 -10.26 -23.39
C ALA A 384 -16.38 -10.92 -24.25
N LEU A 385 -15.48 -11.69 -23.63
CA LEU A 385 -14.42 -12.43 -24.33
C LEU A 385 -14.97 -13.40 -25.38
N ALA A 386 -16.05 -14.14 -25.08
CA ALA A 386 -16.66 -15.07 -26.04
C ALA A 386 -17.36 -14.37 -27.23
N ASN A 387 -17.72 -13.09 -27.07
CA ASN A 387 -18.39 -12.28 -28.08
C ASN A 387 -17.44 -11.26 -28.77
N ASP A 388 -16.13 -11.32 -28.50
CA ASP A 388 -15.17 -10.43 -29.14
C ASP A 388 -15.16 -10.65 -30.66
N SER A 389 -15.34 -9.55 -31.41
CA SER A 389 -15.47 -9.58 -32.87
C SER A 389 -14.17 -9.92 -33.63
N LYS A 390 -13.01 -9.89 -32.97
CA LYS A 390 -11.69 -10.15 -33.53
C LYS A 390 -11.10 -11.45 -33.03
N GLU A 391 -11.13 -11.68 -31.71
CA GLU A 391 -10.53 -12.82 -31.03
C GLU A 391 -11.50 -13.44 -30.00
N PRO A 392 -12.57 -14.15 -30.44
CA PRO A 392 -13.55 -14.73 -29.52
C PRO A 392 -12.95 -15.87 -28.70
N LEU A 393 -12.93 -15.74 -27.37
CA LEU A 393 -12.35 -16.69 -26.42
C LEU A 393 -13.39 -17.28 -25.47
N VAL A 394 -13.63 -18.60 -25.57
CA VAL A 394 -14.59 -19.32 -24.70
C VAL A 394 -13.88 -19.82 -23.43
N CYS A 395 -13.67 -18.90 -22.49
CA CYS A 395 -13.04 -19.16 -21.19
C CYS A 395 -14.03 -19.62 -20.11
N GLY A 396 -13.59 -20.43 -19.14
CA GLY A 396 -14.40 -20.72 -17.94
C GLY A 396 -13.92 -21.90 -17.10
N TYR A 397 -14.73 -22.31 -16.12
CA TYR A 397 -14.54 -23.59 -15.43
C TYR A 397 -14.85 -24.75 -16.40
N GLY A 398 -14.04 -25.80 -16.42
CA GLY A 398 -14.08 -26.87 -17.44
C GLY A 398 -13.63 -26.45 -18.84
N LYS A 399 -13.10 -25.23 -19.05
CA LYS A 399 -12.65 -24.74 -20.38
C LYS A 399 -11.38 -23.91 -20.27
N LYS A 400 -10.31 -24.39 -20.92
CA LYS A 400 -9.04 -23.65 -21.07
C LYS A 400 -9.11 -22.77 -22.32
N CYS A 401 -8.73 -21.50 -22.22
CA CYS A 401 -8.69 -20.56 -23.35
C CYS A 401 -7.30 -19.92 -23.60
N GLY A 402 -6.30 -20.21 -22.76
CA GLY A 402 -4.91 -19.76 -22.94
C GLY A 402 -4.65 -18.32 -22.53
N LEU A 403 -5.46 -17.75 -21.64
CA LEU A 403 -5.27 -16.37 -21.16
C LEU A 403 -3.99 -16.28 -20.30
N ASP A 404 -2.93 -15.64 -20.81
CA ASP A 404 -1.67 -15.39 -20.07
C ASP A 404 -1.25 -13.91 -20.18
N ARG A 405 -2.25 -13.02 -20.18
CA ARG A 405 -2.14 -11.56 -20.31
C ARG A 405 -3.21 -10.86 -19.48
N ALA A 406 -3.03 -9.57 -19.22
CA ALA A 406 -4.09 -8.74 -18.65
C ALA A 406 -5.29 -8.66 -19.61
N VAL A 407 -6.48 -8.49 -19.03
CA VAL A 407 -7.72 -8.14 -19.75
C VAL A 407 -8.48 -7.13 -18.92
N GLN A 408 -9.29 -6.27 -19.55
CA GLN A 408 -10.17 -5.37 -18.82
C GLN A 408 -11.04 -6.16 -17.81
N GLY A 409 -11.67 -7.24 -18.28
CA GLY A 409 -12.55 -8.06 -17.48
C GLY A 409 -13.67 -7.22 -16.88
N ILE A 410 -13.98 -7.43 -15.60
CA ILE A 410 -15.00 -6.63 -14.89
C ILE A 410 -14.50 -5.27 -14.38
N CYS A 411 -13.24 -4.91 -14.59
CA CYS A 411 -12.76 -3.59 -14.20
C CYS A 411 -13.37 -2.50 -15.10
N PRO A 412 -13.57 -1.28 -14.58
CA PRO A 412 -14.12 -0.16 -15.35
C PRO A 412 -13.17 0.28 -16.47
N ASP A 413 -13.68 1.05 -17.43
CA ASP A 413 -12.86 1.55 -18.56
C ASP A 413 -11.64 2.33 -18.07
N GLY A 414 -10.48 2.10 -18.70
CA GLY A 414 -9.19 2.62 -18.24
C GLY A 414 -8.57 1.88 -17.05
N TRP A 415 -9.19 0.78 -16.60
CA TRP A 415 -8.67 -0.15 -15.60
C TRP A 415 -8.76 -1.59 -16.11
N HIS A 416 -7.97 -2.50 -15.54
CA HIS A 416 -7.97 -3.90 -15.95
C HIS A 416 -7.73 -4.86 -14.78
N LEU A 417 -8.09 -6.13 -15.00
CA LEU A 417 -7.77 -7.24 -14.12
C LEU A 417 -6.30 -7.62 -14.31
N PRO A 418 -5.44 -7.50 -13.27
CA PRO A 418 -4.01 -7.71 -13.40
C PRO A 418 -3.63 -9.13 -13.87
N SER A 419 -2.64 -9.18 -14.76
CA SER A 419 -1.92 -10.41 -15.10
C SER A 419 -1.11 -10.93 -13.91
N ILE A 420 -0.61 -12.17 -14.01
CA ILE A 420 0.31 -12.69 -12.99
C ILE A 420 1.65 -11.96 -12.98
N TYR A 421 1.99 -11.28 -14.09
CA TYR A 421 3.21 -10.49 -14.25
C TYR A 421 3.14 -9.17 -13.48
N GLU A 422 1.99 -8.50 -13.46
CA GLU A 422 1.81 -7.24 -12.72
C GLU A 422 1.79 -7.47 -11.21
N TRP A 423 1.16 -8.57 -10.76
CA TRP A 423 1.34 -9.04 -9.38
C TRP A 423 2.81 -9.35 -9.06
N GLY A 424 3.54 -10.01 -9.97
CA GLY A 424 4.97 -10.27 -9.84
C GLY A 424 5.84 -9.01 -9.77
N LEU A 425 5.54 -7.99 -10.58
CA LEU A 425 6.26 -6.71 -10.58
C LEU A 425 6.01 -5.91 -9.31
N LEU A 426 4.75 -5.85 -8.84
CA LEU A 426 4.43 -5.31 -7.52
C LEU A 426 5.20 -6.06 -6.42
N SER A 427 5.31 -7.39 -6.52
CA SER A 427 6.07 -8.20 -5.56
C SER A 427 7.52 -7.76 -5.45
N VAL A 428 8.17 -7.68 -6.60
CA VAL A 428 9.60 -7.37 -6.74
C VAL A 428 9.90 -5.96 -6.27
N ALA A 429 9.06 -4.99 -6.63
CA ALA A 429 9.21 -3.60 -6.24
C ALA A 429 9.28 -3.44 -4.72
N LEU A 430 8.40 -4.14 -3.98
CA LEU A 430 8.25 -4.03 -2.53
C LEU A 430 9.37 -4.71 -1.71
N GLY A 431 10.44 -5.20 -2.36
CA GLY A 431 11.69 -5.59 -1.68
C GLY A 431 11.68 -6.96 -0.98
N THR A 432 10.68 -7.82 -1.24
CA THR A 432 10.70 -9.21 -0.77
C THR A 432 10.40 -10.18 -1.90
N GLY A 433 11.05 -11.36 -1.84
CA GLY A 433 10.99 -12.43 -2.84
C GLY A 433 9.67 -13.20 -2.96
N GLY A 434 8.57 -12.56 -2.57
CA GLY A 434 7.18 -12.99 -2.55
C GLY A 434 6.42 -11.72 -2.16
N VAL A 435 5.25 -11.45 -2.76
CA VAL A 435 4.66 -10.11 -2.74
C VAL A 435 4.47 -9.64 -1.31
N ALA A 436 5.04 -8.50 -0.94
CA ALA A 436 5.19 -8.13 0.46
C ALA A 436 3.80 -7.98 1.09
N GLY A 437 3.37 -8.98 1.86
CA GLY A 437 2.05 -9.02 2.46
C GLY A 437 1.94 -7.96 3.53
N GLU A 438 2.95 -7.86 4.39
CA GLU A 438 3.02 -6.87 5.47
C GLU A 438 2.77 -5.40 5.02
N PRO A 439 3.47 -4.82 4.02
CA PRO A 439 3.20 -3.47 3.55
C PRO A 439 1.98 -3.31 2.61
N LEU A 440 1.27 -4.40 2.29
CA LEU A 440 0.02 -4.36 1.53
C LEU A 440 -1.22 -4.68 2.38
N LYS A 441 -1.07 -5.39 3.50
CA LYS A 441 -2.11 -5.63 4.52
C LYS A 441 -2.53 -4.29 5.13
N ALA A 442 -3.84 -4.11 5.32
CA ALA A 442 -4.39 -3.02 6.13
C ALA A 442 -3.82 -3.01 7.57
N LEU A 443 -3.85 -1.84 8.20
CA LEU A 443 -3.32 -1.61 9.56
C LEU A 443 -4.07 -2.38 10.67
N THR A 444 -5.27 -2.91 10.41
CA THR A 444 -6.09 -3.56 11.44
C THR A 444 -6.82 -4.80 10.94
N GLY A 445 -7.11 -5.70 11.90
CA GLY A 445 -7.98 -6.85 11.81
C GLY A 445 -7.52 -8.00 10.92
N TRP A 446 -6.22 -8.23 10.83
CA TRP A 446 -5.59 -9.48 10.37
C TRP A 446 -5.28 -10.45 11.51
N ASP A 447 -5.53 -10.04 12.76
CA ASP A 447 -5.36 -10.88 13.94
C ASP A 447 -6.37 -12.03 13.93
N TYR A 448 -5.86 -13.26 14.00
CA TYR A 448 -6.67 -14.47 13.86
C TYR A 448 -6.25 -15.53 14.87
N ALA A 449 -7.24 -16.03 15.62
CA ALA A 449 -7.24 -17.25 16.43
C ALA A 449 -5.86 -17.71 16.96
N GLY A 450 -5.32 -16.99 17.95
CA GLY A 450 -4.09 -17.37 18.65
C GLY A 450 -2.78 -16.87 18.02
N THR A 451 -2.86 -16.03 16.99
CA THR A 451 -1.72 -15.31 16.41
C THR A 451 -1.95 -13.79 16.50
N PRO A 452 -1.64 -13.14 17.64
CA PRO A 452 -1.70 -11.68 17.77
C PRO A 452 -0.61 -10.98 16.94
N ASP A 453 -0.77 -9.67 16.75
CA ASP A 453 0.18 -8.77 16.08
C ASP A 453 0.44 -9.07 14.59
N ASN A 454 -0.59 -9.53 13.86
CA ASN A 454 -0.45 -9.91 12.43
C ASN A 454 -1.01 -8.87 11.44
N ASN A 455 -1.25 -7.64 11.90
CA ASN A 455 -1.63 -6.53 11.05
C ASN A 455 -0.54 -6.14 10.04
N GLY A 456 -0.93 -5.35 9.03
CA GLY A 456 0.02 -4.80 8.07
C GLY A 456 0.58 -3.46 8.51
N THR A 457 1.61 -3.01 7.80
CA THR A 457 2.11 -1.63 7.87
C THR A 457 1.45 -0.72 6.84
N ASP A 458 0.71 -1.29 5.87
CA ASP A 458 0.05 -0.61 4.74
C ASP A 458 0.88 0.55 4.15
N LEU A 459 2.18 0.32 3.98
CA LEU A 459 3.20 1.34 3.72
C LEU A 459 2.96 2.12 2.42
N TYR A 460 2.18 1.55 1.50
CA TYR A 460 1.85 2.13 0.20
C TYR A 460 0.34 2.31 -0.01
N GLY A 461 -0.48 2.22 1.04
CA GLY A 461 -1.93 2.39 0.99
C GLY A 461 -2.67 1.39 0.11
N PHE A 462 -2.21 0.14 0.04
CA PHE A 462 -2.96 -0.89 -0.67
C PHE A 462 -4.14 -1.40 0.16
N ALA A 463 -4.11 -1.34 1.49
CA ALA A 463 -5.22 -1.67 2.38
C ALA A 463 -5.90 -3.02 2.06
N ALA A 464 -5.11 -4.10 1.93
CA ALA A 464 -5.66 -5.43 1.74
C ALA A 464 -6.45 -5.87 2.98
N LEU A 465 -7.67 -6.37 2.75
CA LEU A 465 -8.62 -6.80 3.78
C LEU A 465 -8.73 -8.34 3.76
N PRO A 466 -8.67 -9.04 4.91
CA PRO A 466 -8.68 -10.50 4.98
C PRO A 466 -10.10 -11.09 4.77
N THR A 467 -10.68 -10.84 3.60
CA THR A 467 -12.05 -11.26 3.27
C THR A 467 -12.19 -12.76 2.98
N GLY A 468 -11.10 -13.52 2.94
CA GLY A 468 -11.09 -14.94 2.60
C GLY A 468 -11.61 -15.21 1.19
N ARG A 469 -12.27 -16.36 1.00
CA ARG A 469 -12.88 -16.76 -0.28
C ARG A 469 -14.13 -17.61 -0.11
N LYS A 470 -14.98 -17.64 -1.13
CA LYS A 470 -16.15 -18.53 -1.22
C LYS A 470 -15.79 -19.80 -1.99
N ILE A 471 -16.04 -20.98 -1.43
CA ILE A 471 -15.68 -22.27 -2.05
C ILE A 471 -16.87 -23.10 -2.54
N SER A 472 -18.08 -22.85 -2.03
CA SER A 472 -19.31 -23.49 -2.47
C SER A 472 -20.48 -22.50 -2.42
N ALA A 473 -21.73 -22.94 -2.63
CA ALA A 473 -22.91 -22.10 -2.47
C ALA A 473 -23.07 -21.53 -1.06
N THR A 474 -22.66 -22.30 -0.03
CA THR A 474 -22.93 -22.04 1.39
C THR A 474 -21.67 -22.08 2.28
N SER A 475 -20.47 -22.13 1.69
CA SER A 475 -19.21 -22.25 2.43
C SER A 475 -18.17 -21.24 1.97
N TRP A 476 -17.58 -20.58 2.97
CA TRP A 476 -16.47 -19.65 2.87
C TRP A 476 -15.29 -20.18 3.67
N GLN A 477 -14.07 -19.79 3.30
CA GLN A 477 -12.83 -20.18 3.93
C GLN A 477 -11.98 -18.95 4.25
N LYS A 478 -11.22 -19.04 5.35
CA LYS A 478 -10.12 -18.12 5.68
C LYS A 478 -10.49 -16.64 5.81
N VAL A 479 -11.77 -16.36 6.09
CA VAL A 479 -12.20 -15.02 6.47
C VAL A 479 -11.53 -14.65 7.79
N GLY A 480 -10.92 -13.47 7.83
CA GLY A 480 -10.07 -12.97 8.91
C GLY A 480 -8.63 -13.45 8.94
N SER A 481 -8.21 -14.34 8.04
CA SER A 481 -6.80 -14.82 7.96
C SER A 481 -6.15 -14.64 6.59
N ASP A 482 -6.93 -14.61 5.51
CA ASP A 482 -6.42 -14.54 4.14
C ASP A 482 -7.22 -13.56 3.29
N VAL A 483 -6.63 -13.09 2.20
CA VAL A 483 -7.37 -12.57 1.03
C VAL A 483 -6.91 -13.28 -0.23
N TYR A 484 -7.78 -13.30 -1.23
CA TYR A 484 -7.53 -13.91 -2.53
C TYR A 484 -7.96 -12.93 -3.63
N TYR A 485 -7.03 -12.56 -4.51
CA TYR A 485 -7.27 -11.67 -5.64
C TYR A 485 -7.09 -12.42 -6.96
N TRP A 486 -8.12 -12.46 -7.79
CA TRP A 486 -8.01 -13.08 -9.11
C TRP A 486 -6.95 -12.39 -9.97
N SER A 487 -6.22 -13.19 -10.73
CA SER A 487 -5.47 -12.73 -11.90
C SER A 487 -6.23 -13.07 -13.18
N ALA A 488 -6.01 -12.28 -14.22
CA ALA A 488 -6.41 -12.64 -15.58
C ALA A 488 -5.75 -13.95 -16.04
N THR A 489 -4.54 -14.28 -15.58
CA THR A 489 -3.81 -15.47 -16.03
C THR A 489 -4.50 -16.80 -15.65
N GLU A 490 -4.64 -17.68 -16.63
CA GLU A 490 -5.19 -19.02 -16.54
C GLU A 490 -4.10 -20.08 -16.28
N TYR A 491 -4.43 -21.15 -15.55
CA TYR A 491 -3.52 -22.29 -15.38
C TYR A 491 -3.98 -23.53 -16.19
N SER A 492 -5.20 -23.99 -15.94
CA SER A 492 -5.78 -25.20 -16.55
C SER A 492 -7.23 -24.97 -16.98
N ALA A 493 -7.92 -26.00 -17.46
CA ALA A 493 -9.35 -25.92 -17.78
C ALA A 493 -10.20 -25.55 -16.55
N ASP A 494 -9.80 -26.02 -15.37
CA ASP A 494 -10.55 -25.86 -14.12
C ASP A 494 -9.94 -24.84 -13.16
N GLN A 495 -8.67 -24.46 -13.34
CA GLN A 495 -7.95 -23.58 -12.42
C GLN A 495 -7.47 -22.27 -13.04
N GLY A 496 -7.69 -21.16 -12.32
CA GLY A 496 -7.17 -19.83 -12.62
C GLY A 496 -6.08 -19.45 -11.62
N ARG A 497 -5.21 -18.50 -11.97
CA ARG A 497 -4.19 -17.98 -11.05
C ARG A 497 -4.74 -16.84 -10.19
N TYR A 498 -4.21 -16.71 -8.98
CA TYR A 498 -4.57 -15.67 -8.03
C TYR A 498 -3.36 -15.25 -7.19
N LEU A 499 -3.42 -14.03 -6.65
CA LEU A 499 -2.57 -13.58 -5.54
C LEU A 499 -3.27 -13.92 -4.21
N ASN A 500 -2.53 -14.48 -3.25
CA ASN A 500 -2.97 -14.62 -1.86
C ASN A 500 -2.03 -13.91 -0.89
N ILE A 501 -2.62 -13.07 -0.03
CA ILE A 501 -1.99 -12.48 1.15
C ILE A 501 -2.62 -13.16 2.37
N ASN A 502 -1.83 -13.53 3.37
CA ASN A 502 -2.30 -14.19 4.59
C ASN A 502 -1.72 -13.54 5.86
N ASN A 503 -2.25 -13.92 7.02
CA ASN A 503 -1.89 -13.31 8.30
C ASN A 503 -0.47 -13.69 8.75
N ILE A 504 -0.11 -14.98 8.70
CA ILE A 504 1.12 -15.55 9.30
C ILE A 504 2.39 -15.20 8.51
N TYR A 505 2.33 -15.17 7.18
CA TYR A 505 3.50 -14.94 6.34
C TYR A 505 3.60 -13.48 5.91
N THR A 506 4.78 -12.87 6.09
CA THR A 506 5.09 -11.53 5.57
C THR A 506 5.12 -11.49 4.03
N ASN A 507 5.14 -12.65 3.37
CA ASN A 507 5.07 -12.82 1.93
C ASN A 507 3.70 -13.31 1.48
N SER A 508 3.34 -12.87 0.28
CA SER A 508 2.15 -13.24 -0.48
C SER A 508 2.58 -14.03 -1.72
N TYR A 509 1.66 -14.86 -2.22
CA TYR A 509 2.02 -15.89 -3.19
C TYR A 509 1.06 -15.94 -4.38
N THR A 510 1.62 -16.23 -5.54
CA THR A 510 0.87 -16.53 -6.76
C THR A 510 0.58 -18.03 -6.85
N TYR A 511 -0.70 -18.42 -6.79
CA TYR A 511 -1.15 -19.82 -6.75
C TYR A 511 -2.27 -20.09 -7.75
N GLN A 512 -2.67 -21.36 -7.89
CA GLN A 512 -3.73 -21.87 -8.75
C GLN A 512 -4.83 -22.59 -7.94
N ASN A 513 -6.10 -22.29 -8.20
CA ASN A 513 -7.25 -22.97 -7.59
C ASN A 513 -8.48 -22.94 -8.51
N SER A 514 -9.56 -23.59 -8.10
CA SER A 514 -10.77 -23.72 -8.90
C SER A 514 -11.35 -22.37 -9.36
N LYS A 515 -11.54 -22.21 -10.67
CA LYS A 515 -12.23 -21.07 -11.29
C LYS A 515 -13.66 -20.86 -10.80
N SER A 516 -14.26 -21.87 -10.17
CA SER A 516 -15.61 -21.80 -9.58
C SER A 516 -15.65 -21.11 -8.21
N TYR A 517 -14.50 -20.90 -7.55
CA TYR A 517 -14.43 -20.20 -6.26
C TYR A 517 -14.72 -18.70 -6.43
N GLY A 518 -15.33 -18.09 -5.42
CA GLY A 518 -15.50 -16.65 -5.33
C GLY A 518 -14.29 -16.01 -4.65
N GLN A 519 -13.61 -15.10 -5.34
CA GLN A 519 -12.48 -14.32 -4.82
C GLN A 519 -12.66 -12.83 -5.14
N SER A 520 -11.98 -11.96 -4.42
CA SER A 520 -12.04 -10.52 -4.66
C SER A 520 -11.32 -10.16 -5.97
N VAL A 521 -11.69 -9.00 -6.54
CA VAL A 521 -11.01 -8.38 -7.67
C VAL A 521 -10.51 -7.01 -7.25
N ARG A 522 -9.31 -6.67 -7.70
CA ARG A 522 -8.64 -5.40 -7.45
C ARG A 522 -7.97 -4.98 -8.73
N CYS A 523 -8.34 -3.81 -9.25
CA CYS A 523 -7.98 -3.39 -10.60
C CYS A 523 -6.72 -2.51 -10.60
N VAL A 524 -5.99 -2.57 -11.70
CA VAL A 524 -4.85 -1.68 -12.01
C VAL A 524 -5.27 -0.67 -13.07
N LYS A 525 -4.80 0.57 -12.97
CA LYS A 525 -5.08 1.62 -13.95
C LYS A 525 -4.19 1.45 -15.18
N GLY A 526 -4.77 1.49 -16.37
CA GLY A 526 -4.05 1.39 -17.65
C GLY A 526 -4.76 0.51 -18.67
N ASP A 527 -4.29 0.55 -19.92
CA ASP A 527 -4.78 -0.28 -21.01
C ASP A 527 -4.18 -1.70 -20.91
N PRO A 528 -4.98 -2.77 -20.84
CA PRO A 528 -4.48 -4.16 -20.72
C PRO A 528 -3.65 -4.64 -21.93
N SER A 529 -3.71 -3.96 -23.08
CA SER A 529 -2.83 -4.24 -24.23
C SER A 529 -1.41 -3.70 -24.04
N THR A 530 -1.23 -2.73 -23.12
CA THR A 530 0.07 -2.16 -22.73
C THR A 530 0.64 -2.79 -21.45
N ALA A 531 -0.14 -3.64 -20.79
CA ALA A 531 0.28 -4.39 -19.61
C ALA A 531 1.51 -5.28 -19.92
N PRO A 532 2.47 -5.43 -18.98
CA PRO A 532 3.59 -6.35 -19.13
C PRO A 532 3.14 -7.79 -19.40
N VAL A 533 3.52 -8.33 -20.57
CA VAL A 533 3.21 -9.71 -20.99
C VAL A 533 4.39 -10.65 -20.84
N ARG A 534 4.09 -11.95 -20.69
CA ARG A 534 5.08 -13.02 -20.75
C ARG A 534 5.85 -13.02 -22.08
N PRO A 535 7.20 -13.03 -22.06
CA PRO A 535 7.98 -13.40 -23.24
C PRO A 535 7.65 -14.84 -23.66
N SER A 536 7.27 -15.06 -24.92
CA SER A 536 6.64 -16.30 -25.41
C SER A 536 7.57 -17.54 -25.49
N SER A 537 8.64 -17.62 -24.70
CA SER A 537 9.75 -18.56 -24.86
C SER A 537 10.28 -19.18 -23.54
N SER A 538 9.39 -19.60 -22.62
CA SER A 538 9.79 -20.34 -21.41
C SER A 538 8.86 -21.53 -21.08
N SER A 539 9.10 -22.68 -21.74
CA SER A 539 8.40 -23.95 -21.49
C SER A 539 9.15 -24.86 -20.51
N SER A 540 8.92 -24.67 -19.20
CA SER A 540 9.02 -25.73 -18.19
C SER A 540 8.48 -25.23 -16.85
N ASP A 541 7.49 -25.91 -16.26
CA ASP A 541 6.96 -25.57 -14.95
C ASP A 541 7.97 -25.88 -13.85
N THR A 542 8.63 -24.84 -13.33
CA THR A 542 9.39 -24.87 -12.07
C THR A 542 8.75 -23.87 -11.11
N GLU A 543 7.85 -24.33 -10.23
CA GLU A 543 7.12 -23.48 -9.28
C GLU A 543 8.08 -22.76 -8.30
N GLY A 544 8.50 -21.53 -8.63
CA GLY A 544 9.35 -20.66 -7.80
C GLY A 544 10.48 -19.99 -8.59
N TRP A 545 11.14 -20.75 -9.46
CA TRP A 545 12.18 -20.25 -10.37
C TRP A 545 11.59 -19.75 -11.69
N SER A 546 12.11 -18.61 -12.16
CA SER A 546 11.77 -18.06 -13.48
C SER A 546 12.95 -17.26 -14.01
N TRP A 547 13.26 -17.50 -15.29
CA TRP A 547 14.24 -16.77 -16.08
C TRP A 547 13.71 -15.43 -16.62
N ASP A 548 12.39 -15.21 -16.53
CA ASP A 548 11.76 -13.94 -16.90
C ASP A 548 11.84 -12.89 -15.75
N VAL A 549 12.33 -13.31 -14.57
CA VAL A 549 12.59 -12.40 -13.42
C VAL A 549 14.04 -11.90 -13.51
N PRO A 550 14.29 -10.59 -13.57
CA PRO A 550 15.64 -10.04 -13.69
C PRO A 550 16.49 -10.37 -12.46
N LYS A 551 17.81 -10.50 -12.63
CA LYS A 551 18.75 -10.85 -11.55
C LYS A 551 18.77 -9.83 -10.42
N GLU A 552 18.53 -8.57 -10.74
CA GLU A 552 18.46 -7.44 -9.80
C GLU A 552 17.34 -7.67 -8.77
N ALA A 553 16.22 -8.29 -9.17
CA ALA A 553 15.12 -8.68 -8.29
C ALA A 553 15.41 -9.88 -7.37
N ARG A 554 16.59 -10.49 -7.50
CA ARG A 554 17.05 -11.62 -6.68
C ARG A 554 18.09 -11.22 -5.63
N LEU A 555 18.61 -9.99 -5.71
CA LEU A 555 19.53 -9.40 -4.73
C LEU A 555 18.77 -9.03 -3.45
N ASN A 556 19.44 -9.06 -2.30
CA ASN A 556 18.83 -8.67 -1.03
C ASN A 556 18.84 -7.14 -0.85
N PRO A 557 17.68 -6.44 -0.86
CA PRO A 557 17.66 -4.98 -0.76
C PRO A 557 18.13 -4.45 0.60
N LYS A 558 18.23 -5.30 1.63
CA LYS A 558 18.82 -4.94 2.94
C LYS A 558 20.35 -4.93 2.90
N ILE A 559 20.98 -5.37 1.81
CA ILE A 559 22.43 -5.40 1.64
C ILE A 559 22.86 -4.32 0.65
N LYS A 560 23.85 -3.53 1.05
CA LYS A 560 24.51 -2.59 0.14
C LYS A 560 25.47 -3.35 -0.77
N TYR A 561 25.17 -3.36 -2.06
CA TYR A 561 26.03 -3.91 -3.10
C TYR A 561 26.91 -2.84 -3.72
N ASP A 562 28.21 -3.14 -3.82
CA ASP A 562 29.10 -2.42 -4.73
C ASP A 562 28.93 -2.95 -6.16
N SER A 563 29.68 -2.40 -7.12
CA SER A 563 29.63 -2.87 -8.51
C SER A 563 31.02 -2.86 -9.12
N MET A 564 31.31 -3.85 -9.96
CA MET A 564 32.50 -3.88 -10.80
C MET A 564 32.11 -3.83 -12.28
N VAL A 565 33.03 -3.36 -13.11
CA VAL A 565 32.92 -3.43 -14.57
C VAL A 565 33.98 -4.38 -15.08
N ASP A 566 33.60 -5.43 -15.79
CA ASP A 566 34.57 -6.29 -16.47
C ASP A 566 35.14 -5.50 -17.67
N PRO A 567 36.46 -5.22 -17.71
CA PRO A 567 37.03 -4.39 -18.75
C PRO A 567 36.99 -5.05 -20.14
N ARG A 568 36.78 -6.38 -20.21
CA ARG A 568 36.90 -7.19 -21.43
C ARG A 568 35.67 -7.11 -22.33
N ASP A 569 34.48 -7.06 -21.71
CA ASP A 569 33.16 -7.01 -22.37
C ASP A 569 32.27 -5.84 -21.93
N LYS A 570 32.68 -5.06 -20.91
CA LYS A 570 31.94 -3.95 -20.28
C LYS A 570 30.71 -4.37 -19.47
N GLN A 571 30.55 -5.66 -19.17
CA GLN A 571 29.48 -6.13 -18.30
C GLN A 571 29.69 -5.58 -16.87
N VAL A 572 28.64 -4.97 -16.32
CA VAL A 572 28.58 -4.56 -14.92
C VAL A 572 28.07 -5.75 -14.10
N TYR A 573 28.72 -6.03 -12.97
CA TYR A 573 28.31 -7.05 -12.01
C TYR A 573 28.22 -6.46 -10.60
N LYS A 574 27.17 -6.81 -9.85
CA LYS A 574 27.05 -6.55 -8.42
C LYS A 574 27.99 -7.45 -7.63
N VAL A 575 28.65 -6.84 -6.64
CA VAL A 575 29.61 -7.51 -5.76
C VAL A 575 29.33 -7.15 -4.31
N VAL A 576 29.69 -8.03 -3.39
CA VAL A 576 29.41 -7.88 -1.97
C VAL A 576 30.64 -8.25 -1.14
N LYS A 577 30.92 -7.45 -0.11
CA LYS A 577 31.93 -7.79 0.91
C LYS A 577 31.24 -8.64 1.97
N ILE A 578 31.61 -9.92 2.05
CA ILE A 578 31.13 -10.83 3.08
C ILE A 578 32.10 -10.74 4.25
N ASP A 579 31.68 -9.96 5.26
CA ASP A 579 32.28 -9.91 6.59
C ASP A 579 31.37 -10.70 7.54
N VAL A 580 31.91 -11.72 8.20
CA VAL A 580 31.13 -12.52 9.16
C VAL A 580 31.52 -12.14 10.60
N PRO A 581 30.59 -11.59 11.41
CA PRO A 581 30.86 -11.22 12.80
C PRO A 581 31.48 -12.36 13.61
N ASP A 582 32.30 -11.99 14.59
CA ASP A 582 33.00 -12.90 15.51
C ASP A 582 33.96 -13.91 14.83
N THR A 583 34.26 -13.70 13.55
CA THR A 583 35.29 -14.42 12.79
C THR A 583 36.32 -13.46 12.19
N ASN A 584 37.43 -14.00 11.66
CA ASN A 584 38.39 -13.24 10.85
C ASN A 584 38.08 -13.30 9.33
N TYR A 585 36.90 -13.78 8.93
CA TYR A 585 36.55 -13.93 7.52
C TYR A 585 36.05 -12.62 6.92
N SER A 586 36.78 -12.15 5.91
CA SER A 586 36.46 -10.96 5.12
C SER A 586 36.90 -11.19 3.67
N GLN A 587 35.95 -11.37 2.74
CA GLN A 587 36.23 -11.54 1.31
C GLN A 587 35.18 -10.82 0.45
N VAL A 588 35.59 -10.32 -0.72
CA VAL A 588 34.66 -9.71 -1.69
C VAL A 588 34.32 -10.74 -2.76
N TRP A 589 33.03 -11.04 -2.91
CA TRP A 589 32.50 -12.02 -3.85
C TRP A 589 31.65 -11.34 -4.92
N MET A 590 31.59 -11.93 -6.12
CA MET A 590 30.51 -11.62 -7.05
C MET A 590 29.18 -12.14 -6.47
N ALA A 591 28.18 -11.26 -6.41
CA ALA A 591 26.80 -11.63 -6.08
C ALA A 591 26.07 -12.22 -7.30
N GLU A 592 26.52 -11.84 -8.49
CA GLU A 592 26.05 -12.36 -9.77
C GLU A 592 26.94 -13.50 -10.28
N ASN A 593 26.43 -14.30 -11.22
CA ASN A 593 27.22 -15.31 -11.93
C ASN A 593 27.88 -14.69 -13.16
N LEU A 594 29.10 -15.13 -13.49
CA LEU A 594 29.88 -14.60 -14.62
C LEU A 594 29.19 -14.86 -15.98
N ASN A 595 29.10 -13.84 -16.83
CA ASN A 595 28.47 -13.88 -18.16
C ASN A 595 29.44 -13.64 -19.34
N TYR A 596 30.75 -13.73 -19.10
CA TYR A 596 31.79 -13.47 -20.09
C TYR A 596 31.82 -14.51 -21.24
N ALA A 597 31.87 -14.03 -22.49
CA ALA A 597 31.59 -14.86 -23.68
C ALA A 597 32.64 -14.82 -24.80
N ASP A 598 33.66 -13.95 -24.72
CA ASP A 598 34.57 -13.65 -25.83
C ASP A 598 35.54 -14.80 -26.13
N SER A 599 35.08 -15.73 -26.96
CA SER A 599 35.86 -16.88 -27.43
C SER A 599 36.93 -16.56 -28.49
N VAL A 600 37.06 -15.29 -28.89
CA VAL A 600 38.15 -14.82 -29.77
C VAL A 600 39.35 -14.44 -28.93
N LYS A 601 39.15 -13.63 -27.87
CA LYS A 601 40.21 -13.27 -26.91
C LYS A 601 40.52 -14.40 -25.92
N THR A 602 39.54 -15.24 -25.60
CA THR A 602 39.69 -16.35 -24.65
C THR A 602 39.31 -17.67 -25.32
N PRO A 603 40.25 -18.33 -26.06
CA PRO A 603 39.95 -19.54 -26.84
C PRO A 603 39.42 -20.72 -26.01
N SER A 604 39.63 -20.72 -24.70
CA SER A 604 39.03 -21.67 -23.75
C SER A 604 37.50 -21.68 -23.78
N LEU A 605 36.86 -20.57 -24.16
CA LEU A 605 35.40 -20.47 -24.25
C LEU A 605 34.80 -21.07 -25.53
N LYS A 606 35.61 -21.34 -26.57
CA LYS A 606 35.13 -21.76 -27.89
C LYS A 606 34.40 -23.10 -27.81
N GLY A 607 33.09 -23.07 -28.07
CA GLY A 607 32.21 -24.25 -27.97
C GLY A 607 32.06 -24.82 -26.55
N ARG A 608 32.39 -24.03 -25.52
CA ARG A 608 32.50 -24.48 -24.11
C ARG A 608 31.78 -23.55 -23.11
N ASN A 609 30.98 -22.61 -23.61
CA ASN A 609 30.10 -21.73 -22.81
C ASN A 609 28.69 -21.68 -23.43
N TRP A 610 27.65 -21.58 -22.61
CA TRP A 610 26.24 -21.57 -23.05
C TRP A 610 25.33 -20.78 -22.12
N CYS A 611 24.17 -20.37 -22.64
CA CYS A 611 23.02 -19.91 -21.85
C CYS A 611 22.03 -21.06 -21.59
N TYR A 612 21.13 -20.89 -20.62
CA TYR A 612 20.03 -21.86 -20.43
C TYR A 612 19.13 -21.87 -21.68
N ASN A 613 18.79 -23.07 -22.16
CA ASN A 613 18.10 -23.30 -23.43
C ASN A 613 18.73 -22.61 -24.66
N ASN A 614 20.00 -22.19 -24.57
CA ASN A 614 20.71 -21.39 -25.58
C ASN A 614 20.07 -19.99 -25.88
N ASP A 615 19.31 -19.42 -24.95
CA ASP A 615 18.77 -18.04 -25.06
C ASP A 615 19.61 -17.04 -24.24
N GLU A 616 20.16 -16.01 -24.92
CA GLU A 616 20.95 -14.93 -24.33
C GLU A 616 20.22 -14.16 -23.21
N LYS A 617 18.88 -14.10 -23.23
CA LYS A 617 18.11 -13.50 -22.13
C LYS A 617 18.35 -14.22 -20.81
N ASN A 618 18.46 -15.55 -20.84
CA ASN A 618 18.68 -16.35 -19.65
C ASN A 618 20.10 -16.15 -19.09
N CYS A 619 21.08 -15.90 -19.97
CA CYS A 619 22.43 -15.50 -19.58
C CYS A 619 22.44 -14.16 -18.80
N ASN A 620 21.60 -13.20 -19.18
CA ASN A 620 21.50 -11.91 -18.48
C ASN A 620 20.92 -12.05 -17.07
N VAL A 621 20.25 -13.17 -16.74
CA VAL A 621 19.68 -13.45 -15.42
C VAL A 621 20.56 -14.40 -14.60
N GLY A 622 20.87 -15.59 -15.10
CA GLY A 622 21.61 -16.61 -14.34
C GLY A 622 23.11 -16.68 -14.61
N GLY A 623 23.65 -15.83 -15.49
CA GLY A 623 24.99 -15.96 -16.04
C GLY A 623 25.13 -17.15 -17.00
N ARG A 624 26.38 -17.45 -17.40
CA ARG A 624 26.69 -18.55 -18.32
C ARG A 624 27.02 -19.84 -17.59
N TYR A 625 26.80 -20.94 -18.31
CA TYR A 625 27.33 -22.26 -17.99
C TYR A 625 28.63 -22.47 -18.76
N TYR A 626 29.69 -22.84 -18.07
CA TYR A 626 31.01 -23.14 -18.64
C TYR A 626 31.38 -24.60 -18.40
N THR A 627 32.16 -25.22 -19.28
CA THR A 627 32.88 -26.45 -18.92
C THR A 627 33.99 -26.14 -17.91
N TRP A 628 34.49 -27.13 -17.17
CA TRP A 628 35.60 -26.89 -16.24
C TRP A 628 36.85 -26.38 -16.96
N ALA A 629 37.15 -26.95 -18.13
CA ALA A 629 38.25 -26.51 -19.00
C ALA A 629 38.07 -25.07 -19.55
N ALA A 630 36.82 -24.59 -19.66
CA ALA A 630 36.56 -23.18 -19.90
C ALA A 630 36.79 -22.36 -18.62
N ALA A 631 36.22 -22.76 -17.48
CA ALA A 631 36.30 -22.03 -16.21
C ALA A 631 37.73 -21.73 -15.75
N ILE A 632 38.65 -22.70 -15.87
CA ILE A 632 40.07 -22.54 -15.49
C ILE A 632 40.94 -21.85 -16.57
N ASP A 633 40.37 -21.49 -17.72
CA ASP A 633 41.10 -21.07 -18.93
C ASP A 633 42.23 -22.05 -19.34
N SER A 634 41.86 -23.31 -19.63
CA SER A 634 42.80 -24.38 -20.02
C SER A 634 43.78 -24.02 -21.14
N VAL A 635 43.40 -23.17 -22.09
CA VAL A 635 44.27 -22.72 -23.17
C VAL A 635 45.30 -21.71 -22.68
N ALA A 636 44.96 -20.82 -21.74
CA ALA A 636 45.96 -19.95 -21.10
C ALA A 636 46.96 -20.80 -20.30
N LEU A 637 46.47 -21.74 -19.47
CA LEU A 637 47.31 -22.65 -18.68
C LEU A 637 48.27 -23.48 -19.55
N ALA A 638 47.80 -24.04 -20.68
CA ALA A 638 48.65 -24.82 -21.58
C ALA A 638 49.72 -23.99 -22.32
N ASN A 639 49.59 -22.66 -22.33
CA ASN A 639 50.53 -21.73 -22.95
C ASN A 639 51.29 -20.87 -21.92
N ASP A 640 51.21 -21.18 -20.62
CA ASP A 640 51.98 -20.47 -19.60
C ASP A 640 53.49 -20.67 -19.86
N PRO A 641 54.30 -19.60 -19.93
CA PRO A 641 55.71 -19.71 -20.29
C PRO A 641 56.61 -20.22 -19.15
N LYS A 642 56.09 -20.34 -17.92
CA LYS A 642 56.80 -20.86 -16.74
C LYS A 642 56.37 -22.28 -16.42
N GLU A 643 55.06 -22.51 -16.32
CA GLU A 643 54.47 -23.78 -15.88
C GLU A 643 53.28 -24.17 -16.78
N PRO A 644 53.53 -24.64 -18.02
CA PRO A 644 52.47 -25.01 -18.95
C PRO A 644 51.72 -26.27 -18.47
N LEU A 645 50.41 -26.13 -18.23
CA LEU A 645 49.53 -27.20 -17.73
C LEU A 645 48.44 -27.58 -18.74
N ASP A 646 48.51 -28.82 -19.24
CA ASP A 646 47.54 -29.39 -20.19
C ASP A 646 46.29 -29.93 -19.47
N CYS A 647 45.49 -29.00 -18.93
CA CYS A 647 44.29 -29.29 -18.16
C CYS A 647 43.04 -29.52 -19.04
N GLY A 648 42.24 -30.54 -18.76
CA GLY A 648 40.98 -30.76 -19.47
C GLY A 648 40.26 -32.05 -19.10
N TYR A 649 39.21 -32.38 -19.85
CA TYR A 649 38.57 -33.69 -19.79
C TYR A 649 39.49 -34.76 -20.41
N GLY A 650 39.56 -35.94 -19.81
CA GLY A 650 40.52 -36.99 -20.17
C GLY A 650 41.98 -36.68 -19.78
N LYS A 651 42.25 -35.64 -18.98
CA LYS A 651 43.60 -35.22 -18.56
C LYS A 651 43.64 -34.76 -17.11
N THR A 652 44.62 -35.25 -16.35
CA THR A 652 44.95 -34.75 -15.01
C THR A 652 46.11 -33.78 -15.12
N CYS A 653 45.98 -32.59 -14.55
CA CYS A 653 47.06 -31.59 -14.52
C CYS A 653 47.50 -31.20 -13.10
N GLY A 654 46.89 -31.77 -12.06
CA GLY A 654 47.26 -31.57 -10.65
C GLY A 654 46.78 -30.24 -10.06
N LEU A 655 45.84 -29.55 -10.72
CA LEU A 655 45.44 -28.19 -10.35
C LEU A 655 44.73 -28.16 -8.97
N ASN A 656 45.45 -27.70 -7.95
CA ASN A 656 45.01 -27.70 -6.55
C ASN A 656 45.10 -26.32 -5.86
N HIS A 657 45.65 -25.34 -6.54
CA HIS A 657 45.77 -23.94 -6.12
C HIS A 657 44.77 -23.06 -6.89
N SER A 658 44.70 -21.77 -6.55
CA SER A 658 43.81 -20.82 -7.22
C SER A 658 44.37 -20.38 -8.57
N VAL A 659 43.49 -20.21 -9.55
CA VAL A 659 43.82 -19.63 -10.86
C VAL A 659 42.84 -18.51 -11.16
N GLN A 660 43.29 -17.47 -11.88
CA GLN A 660 42.38 -16.45 -12.41
C GLN A 660 41.29 -17.11 -13.26
N GLY A 661 41.68 -18.04 -14.13
CA GLY A 661 40.79 -18.67 -15.09
C GLY A 661 40.08 -17.61 -15.94
N ILE A 662 38.78 -17.78 -16.17
CA ILE A 662 37.99 -16.80 -16.94
C ILE A 662 37.51 -15.59 -16.12
N CYS A 663 37.85 -15.49 -14.83
CA CYS A 663 37.54 -14.30 -14.04
C CYS A 663 38.32 -13.07 -14.54
N PRO A 664 37.77 -11.85 -14.37
CA PRO A 664 38.45 -10.62 -14.76
C PRO A 664 39.67 -10.33 -13.87
N ASP A 665 40.58 -9.49 -14.33
CA ASP A 665 41.83 -9.18 -13.62
C ASP A 665 41.56 -8.68 -12.18
N GLY A 666 42.33 -9.20 -11.22
CA GLY A 666 42.10 -8.96 -9.79
C GLY A 666 40.98 -9.80 -9.16
N TRP A 667 40.39 -10.72 -9.92
CA TRP A 667 39.44 -11.73 -9.47
C TRP A 667 39.89 -13.11 -9.93
N HIS A 668 39.42 -14.16 -9.27
CA HIS A 668 39.82 -15.52 -9.60
C HIS A 668 38.74 -16.56 -9.34
N LEU A 669 38.94 -17.76 -9.91
CA LEU A 669 38.05 -18.91 -9.75
C LEU A 669 38.31 -19.56 -8.38
N PRO A 670 37.33 -19.60 -7.46
CA PRO A 670 37.59 -20.04 -6.08
C PRO A 670 38.03 -21.50 -5.98
N THR A 671 38.99 -21.76 -5.11
CA THR A 671 39.38 -23.11 -4.70
C THR A 671 38.33 -23.75 -3.80
N LEU A 672 38.37 -25.08 -3.63
CA LEU A 672 37.53 -25.74 -2.64
C LEU A 672 37.78 -25.22 -1.21
N ARG A 673 39.01 -24.77 -0.90
CA ARG A 673 39.35 -24.25 0.44
C ARG A 673 38.68 -22.90 0.70
N GLU A 674 38.50 -22.06 -0.30
CA GLU A 674 37.80 -20.78 -0.16
C GLU A 674 36.30 -20.97 0.02
N TRP A 675 35.70 -21.92 -0.70
CA TRP A 675 34.35 -22.40 -0.43
C TRP A 675 34.22 -22.98 0.99
N SER A 676 35.21 -23.74 1.48
CA SER A 676 35.24 -24.20 2.88
C SER A 676 35.27 -23.04 3.86
N LEU A 677 36.17 -22.07 3.67
CA LEU A 677 36.34 -20.94 4.58
C LEU A 677 35.10 -20.05 4.66
N LEU A 678 34.41 -19.81 3.53
CA LEU A 678 33.13 -19.11 3.51
C LEU A 678 32.08 -19.82 4.38
N CYS A 679 31.96 -21.15 4.27
CA CYS A 679 31.01 -21.92 5.06
C CYS A 679 31.42 -22.11 6.52
N GLU A 680 32.71 -22.32 6.82
CA GLU A 680 33.29 -22.37 8.17
C GLU A 680 33.09 -21.04 8.92
N ALA A 681 33.10 -19.90 8.21
CA ALA A 681 32.81 -18.61 8.81
C ALA A 681 31.31 -18.39 9.06
N ILE A 682 30.46 -18.69 8.08
CA ILE A 682 29.00 -18.51 8.18
C ILE A 682 28.37 -19.44 9.23
N GLY A 683 28.98 -20.59 9.48
CA GLY A 683 28.56 -21.61 10.43
C GLY A 683 29.28 -22.91 10.13
N ASP A 684 28.63 -23.79 9.38
CA ASP A 684 29.24 -25.01 8.85
C ASP A 684 28.64 -25.43 7.50
N TYR A 685 29.15 -26.52 6.92
CA TYR A 685 28.59 -27.11 5.71
C TYR A 685 27.11 -27.51 5.83
N SER A 686 26.56 -27.76 7.03
CA SER A 686 25.16 -28.16 7.22
C SER A 686 24.19 -26.97 7.22
N THR A 687 24.70 -25.75 7.45
CA THR A 687 23.91 -24.52 7.62
C THR A 687 24.20 -23.42 6.59
N CYS A 688 25.39 -23.43 5.98
CA CYS A 688 25.92 -22.43 5.06
C CYS A 688 25.03 -22.09 3.85
N GLY A 689 24.20 -23.03 3.38
CA GLY A 689 23.44 -22.87 2.15
C GLY A 689 22.32 -21.84 2.25
N LYS A 690 21.56 -21.83 3.35
CA LYS A 690 20.40 -20.93 3.50
C LYS A 690 20.77 -19.43 3.58
N PRO A 691 21.88 -19.03 4.23
CA PRO A 691 22.40 -17.66 4.18
C PRO A 691 22.97 -17.21 2.82
N LEU A 692 23.30 -18.14 1.91
CA LEU A 692 23.88 -17.83 0.60
C LEU A 692 22.85 -17.87 -0.56
N LYS A 693 21.75 -18.60 -0.42
CA LYS A 693 20.61 -18.56 -1.35
C LYS A 693 20.03 -17.14 -1.43
N ALA A 694 19.65 -16.72 -2.63
CA ALA A 694 18.80 -15.54 -2.86
C ALA A 694 17.45 -15.63 -2.11
N LEU A 695 16.84 -14.47 -1.87
CA LEU A 695 15.55 -14.34 -1.17
C LEU A 695 14.36 -14.96 -1.93
N SER A 696 14.53 -15.31 -3.20
CA SER A 696 13.52 -15.99 -4.02
C SER A 696 14.14 -16.93 -5.05
N GLY A 697 13.32 -17.80 -5.62
CA GLY A 697 13.67 -18.63 -6.77
C GLY A 697 13.93 -20.10 -6.44
N TRP A 698 13.99 -20.46 -5.16
CA TRP A 698 14.39 -21.79 -4.69
C TRP A 698 13.23 -22.70 -4.29
N ASP A 699 12.01 -22.18 -4.28
CA ASP A 699 10.84 -23.06 -4.26
C ASP A 699 10.82 -23.92 -5.54
N TYR A 700 10.43 -25.18 -5.39
CA TYR A 700 10.39 -26.16 -6.47
C TYR A 700 9.29 -27.19 -6.18
N ALA A 701 8.60 -27.65 -7.23
CA ALA A 701 7.43 -28.52 -7.22
C ALA A 701 7.34 -29.48 -6.01
N GLY A 702 6.35 -29.26 -5.14
CA GLY A 702 6.09 -30.07 -3.94
C GLY A 702 6.95 -29.74 -2.72
N THR A 703 7.89 -28.79 -2.81
CA THR A 703 8.76 -28.36 -1.72
C THR A 703 8.78 -26.82 -1.58
N PRO A 704 7.74 -26.23 -0.97
CA PRO A 704 7.66 -24.78 -0.72
C PRO A 704 8.49 -24.36 0.50
N ASN A 705 8.76 -23.06 0.61
CA ASN A 705 9.50 -22.38 1.69
C ASN A 705 11.02 -22.64 1.68
N ASN A 706 11.60 -22.85 0.50
CA ASN A 706 13.01 -23.22 0.31
C ASN A 706 13.96 -22.05 0.00
N ASN A 707 13.41 -20.83 -0.08
CA ASN A 707 14.17 -19.60 -0.31
C ASN A 707 15.20 -19.29 0.78
N GLY A 708 16.24 -18.55 0.38
CA GLY A 708 17.30 -18.13 1.28
C GLY A 708 16.91 -17.00 2.22
N THR A 709 17.77 -16.78 3.21
CA THR A 709 17.77 -15.53 3.99
C THR A 709 18.68 -14.47 3.40
N ASP A 710 19.51 -14.83 2.42
CA ASP A 710 20.54 -14.02 1.77
C ASP A 710 21.29 -13.07 2.73
N LYS A 711 21.64 -13.58 3.92
CA LYS A 711 22.06 -12.78 5.09
C LYS A 711 23.30 -11.92 4.80
N TYR A 712 24.13 -12.37 3.88
CA TYR A 712 25.38 -11.71 3.48
C TYR A 712 25.34 -11.19 2.04
N GLY A 713 24.16 -11.15 1.41
CA GLY A 713 23.94 -10.66 0.06
C GLY A 713 24.62 -11.48 -1.04
N PHE A 714 24.94 -12.74 -0.82
CA PHE A 714 25.54 -13.57 -1.86
C PHE A 714 24.57 -13.80 -3.03
N ALA A 715 23.25 -13.85 -2.82
CA ALA A 715 22.23 -13.94 -3.88
C ALA A 715 22.44 -15.12 -4.86
N SER A 716 22.69 -16.32 -4.33
CA SER A 716 22.81 -17.52 -5.18
C SER A 716 21.47 -17.88 -5.85
N LEU A 717 21.53 -18.21 -7.15
CA LEU A 717 20.36 -18.52 -7.99
C LEU A 717 20.37 -20.01 -8.40
N PRO A 718 19.23 -20.74 -8.37
CA PRO A 718 19.18 -22.16 -8.71
C PRO A 718 19.16 -22.40 -10.22
N THR A 719 20.26 -22.07 -10.87
CA THR A 719 20.42 -22.18 -12.33
C THR A 719 20.58 -23.63 -12.81
N GLY A 720 20.71 -24.62 -11.93
CA GLY A 720 20.95 -26.01 -12.29
C GLY A 720 22.28 -26.21 -13.02
N ARG A 721 22.31 -27.17 -13.94
CA ARG A 721 23.49 -27.49 -14.78
C ARG A 721 23.08 -27.96 -16.17
N ARG A 722 24.00 -27.87 -17.13
CA ARG A 722 23.86 -28.38 -18.49
C ARG A 722 24.64 -29.69 -18.66
N LEU A 723 23.98 -30.77 -19.06
CA LEU A 723 24.62 -32.06 -19.33
C LEU A 723 25.10 -32.20 -20.78
N SER A 724 24.30 -31.71 -21.73
CA SER A 724 24.53 -31.84 -23.17
C SER A 724 23.96 -30.64 -23.93
N ALA A 725 24.04 -30.63 -25.27
CA ALA A 725 23.51 -29.54 -26.09
C ALA A 725 21.99 -29.28 -25.94
N THR A 726 21.24 -30.27 -25.47
CA THR A 726 19.77 -30.25 -25.37
C THR A 726 19.25 -30.69 -24.01
N SER A 727 20.13 -30.85 -23.01
CA SER A 727 19.77 -31.39 -21.69
C SER A 727 20.33 -30.52 -20.56
N TRP A 728 19.42 -30.10 -19.68
CA TRP A 728 19.69 -29.40 -18.43
C TRP A 728 19.00 -30.12 -17.28
N GLU A 729 19.60 -30.07 -16.09
CA GLU A 729 19.08 -30.69 -14.89
C GLU A 729 19.00 -29.69 -13.73
N LYS A 730 18.06 -29.93 -12.81
CA LYS A 730 17.95 -29.25 -11.52
C LYS A 730 17.81 -27.72 -11.58
N VAL A 731 17.34 -27.22 -12.72
CA VAL A 731 16.98 -25.81 -12.89
C VAL A 731 15.79 -25.51 -11.99
N GLY A 732 15.90 -24.48 -11.18
CA GLY A 732 14.96 -24.13 -10.13
C GLY A 732 15.07 -24.92 -8.83
N SER A 733 15.93 -25.94 -8.73
CA SER A 733 16.14 -26.69 -7.48
C SER A 733 17.56 -26.64 -6.94
N ASP A 734 18.58 -26.52 -7.78
CA ASP A 734 19.98 -26.57 -7.36
C ASP A 734 20.83 -25.57 -8.14
N VAL A 735 22.02 -25.27 -7.64
CA VAL A 735 23.08 -24.57 -8.39
C VAL A 735 24.39 -25.35 -8.27
N TYR A 736 25.23 -25.24 -9.30
CA TYR A 736 26.57 -25.83 -9.30
C TYR A 736 27.57 -24.76 -9.73
N TYR A 737 28.57 -24.53 -8.88
CA TYR A 737 29.67 -23.60 -9.12
C TYR A 737 30.97 -24.35 -9.31
N TRP A 738 31.65 -24.14 -10.44
CA TRP A 738 32.97 -24.72 -10.64
C TRP A 738 33.99 -24.19 -9.62
N SER A 739 34.90 -25.06 -9.21
CA SER A 739 36.09 -24.70 -8.45
C SER A 739 37.35 -24.91 -9.30
N ALA A 740 38.41 -24.15 -9.02
CA ALA A 740 39.74 -24.36 -9.60
C ALA A 740 40.33 -25.74 -9.24
N THR A 741 39.88 -26.37 -8.15
CA THR A 741 40.40 -27.66 -7.68
C THR A 741 39.98 -28.83 -8.59
N GLU A 742 40.96 -29.57 -9.11
CA GLU A 742 40.77 -30.81 -9.87
C GLU A 742 40.39 -32.01 -8.96
N TYR A 743 39.77 -33.05 -9.54
CA TYR A 743 39.58 -34.34 -8.85
C TYR A 743 40.24 -35.51 -9.58
N SER A 744 39.98 -35.65 -10.89
CA SER A 744 40.46 -36.76 -11.71
C SER A 744 40.75 -36.28 -13.13
N ALA A 745 41.15 -37.18 -14.03
CA ALA A 745 41.29 -36.88 -15.44
C ALA A 745 39.97 -36.39 -16.06
N ASP A 746 38.83 -36.88 -15.56
CA ASP A 746 37.50 -36.69 -16.14
C ASP A 746 36.62 -35.73 -15.33
N ASP A 747 36.90 -35.54 -14.04
CA ASP A 747 36.07 -34.75 -13.12
C ASP A 747 36.78 -33.52 -12.52
N GLY A 748 36.04 -32.41 -12.45
CA GLY A 748 36.40 -31.21 -11.69
C GLY A 748 35.59 -31.13 -10.40
N ARG A 749 36.09 -30.42 -9.39
CA ARG A 749 35.33 -30.15 -8.16
C ARG A 749 34.34 -29.02 -8.34
N TYR A 750 33.21 -29.10 -7.65
CA TYR A 750 32.21 -28.03 -7.59
C TYR A 750 31.73 -27.77 -6.17
N PHE A 751 31.17 -26.58 -5.96
CA PHE A 751 30.37 -26.21 -4.79
C PHE A 751 28.90 -26.16 -5.20
N ASN A 752 28.01 -26.79 -4.42
CA ASN A 752 26.59 -26.89 -4.71
C ASN A 752 25.73 -26.40 -3.53
N ILE A 753 24.65 -25.72 -3.89
CA ILE A 753 23.56 -25.35 -2.99
C ILE A 753 22.28 -25.98 -3.57
N ASN A 754 21.49 -26.61 -2.70
CA ASN A 754 20.26 -27.34 -3.01
C ASN A 754 19.05 -26.64 -2.36
N ASN A 755 17.86 -26.72 -2.97
CA ASN A 755 16.62 -26.12 -2.48
C ASN A 755 16.18 -26.59 -1.09
N ILE A 756 16.05 -27.90 -0.87
CA ILE A 756 15.47 -28.50 0.35
C ILE A 756 16.36 -28.27 1.57
N TYR A 757 17.66 -28.43 1.41
CA TYR A 757 18.58 -28.44 2.54
C TYR A 757 19.17 -27.05 2.83
N THR A 758 19.49 -26.82 4.11
CA THR A 758 20.39 -25.73 4.55
C THR A 758 21.86 -26.06 4.26
N GLN A 759 22.14 -27.31 3.90
CA GLN A 759 23.46 -27.84 3.60
C GLN A 759 24.01 -27.36 2.25
N THR A 760 25.34 -27.24 2.18
CA THR A 760 26.10 -27.15 0.93
C THR A 760 26.97 -28.38 0.75
N TYR A 761 27.30 -28.70 -0.50
CA TYR A 761 28.07 -29.89 -0.86
C TYR A 761 29.27 -29.56 -1.73
N THR A 762 30.39 -30.26 -1.50
CA THR A 762 31.58 -30.21 -2.36
C THR A 762 31.88 -31.60 -2.92
N TYR A 763 31.47 -31.82 -4.17
CA TYR A 763 31.64 -33.09 -4.89
C TYR A 763 32.39 -32.87 -6.21
N GLN A 764 32.43 -33.90 -7.03
CA GLN A 764 33.04 -33.95 -8.35
C GLN A 764 31.97 -34.18 -9.44
N ASN A 765 32.18 -33.58 -10.61
CA ASN A 765 31.33 -33.75 -11.79
C ASN A 765 32.23 -33.81 -13.03
N TYR A 766 31.76 -34.49 -14.08
CA TYR A 766 32.42 -34.51 -15.37
C TYR A 766 32.76 -33.11 -15.88
N LYS A 767 34.04 -32.90 -16.24
CA LYS A 767 34.61 -31.62 -16.69
C LYS A 767 33.91 -31.03 -17.91
N TYR A 768 33.18 -31.84 -18.70
CA TYR A 768 32.42 -31.40 -19.87
C TYR A 768 31.01 -30.87 -19.57
N TYR A 769 30.49 -31.00 -18.34
CA TYR A 769 29.22 -30.39 -17.96
C TYR A 769 29.33 -28.86 -17.88
N GLY A 770 28.24 -28.18 -18.23
CA GLY A 770 28.11 -26.73 -18.07
C GLY A 770 27.64 -26.39 -16.65
N GLN A 771 28.44 -25.61 -15.92
CA GLN A 771 28.11 -25.11 -14.58
C GLN A 771 28.44 -23.61 -14.46
N SER A 772 27.85 -22.93 -13.48
CA SER A 772 28.07 -21.50 -13.28
C SER A 772 29.47 -21.21 -12.73
N VAL A 773 29.98 -20.02 -13.00
CA VAL A 773 31.22 -19.48 -12.41
C VAL A 773 30.87 -18.24 -11.60
N ARG A 774 31.49 -18.12 -10.43
CA ARG A 774 31.33 -17.00 -9.51
C ARG A 774 32.68 -16.67 -8.92
N CYS A 775 33.18 -15.48 -9.20
CA CYS A 775 34.55 -15.10 -8.88
C CYS A 775 34.65 -14.47 -7.48
N VAL A 776 35.82 -14.64 -6.86
CA VAL A 776 36.20 -13.97 -5.61
C VAL A 776 37.36 -12.99 -5.91
N LYS A 777 37.40 -11.87 -5.19
CA LYS A 777 38.38 -10.80 -5.41
C LYS A 777 39.70 -11.11 -4.69
N GLY A 778 40.81 -11.02 -5.39
CA GLY A 778 42.15 -11.26 -4.84
C GLY A 778 43.11 -11.83 -5.87
N ASP A 779 44.40 -11.79 -5.56
CA ASP A 779 45.44 -12.41 -6.38
C ASP A 779 45.42 -13.95 -6.17
N PRO A 780 45.31 -14.78 -7.23
CA PRO A 780 45.32 -16.24 -7.11
C PRO A 780 46.52 -16.79 -6.33
N SER A 781 47.69 -16.15 -6.44
CA SER A 781 48.92 -16.57 -5.74
C SER A 781 48.85 -16.40 -4.22
N THR A 782 47.88 -15.63 -3.72
CA THR A 782 47.65 -15.38 -2.29
C THR A 782 46.48 -16.20 -1.72
N ALA A 783 45.79 -16.98 -2.54
CA ALA A 783 44.65 -17.79 -2.12
C ALA A 783 45.07 -18.95 -1.19
N PRO A 784 44.27 -19.29 -0.16
CA PRO A 784 44.63 -20.33 0.80
C PRO A 784 44.55 -21.73 0.19
N VAL A 785 45.71 -22.34 -0.06
CA VAL A 785 45.83 -23.73 -0.52
C VAL A 785 45.55 -24.72 0.62
N ARG A 786 45.00 -25.89 0.31
CA ARG A 786 44.79 -26.97 1.29
C ARG A 786 46.17 -27.53 1.71
N PRO A 787 46.47 -27.68 3.02
CA PRO A 787 47.69 -28.38 3.43
C PRO A 787 47.67 -29.82 2.92
N SER A 788 48.79 -30.28 2.38
CA SER A 788 48.95 -31.63 1.84
C SER A 788 49.06 -32.66 2.97
N ASN A 789 47.96 -33.37 3.23
CA ASN A 789 47.88 -34.60 4.01
C ASN A 789 47.25 -35.69 3.16
#